data_AF-F6TYM9-F1
#
_entry.id   AF-F6TYM9-F1
#
_cell.length_a   1.000
_cell.length_b   1.000
_cell.length_c   1.000
_cell.angle_alpha   90.00
_cell.angle_beta   90.00
_cell.angle_gamma   90.00
#
_symmetry.space_group_name_H-M   'P 1'
#
loop_
_entity.id
_entity.type
_entity.pdbx_description
1 polymer ?
#
loop_
_entity_poly.entity_id
_entity_poly.type
_entity_poly.pdbx_seq_one_letter_code
_entity_poly.pdbx_strand_id
1 'polypeptide(L)'
;PETAEEDICRVCRSEGTSEKPLYHPCVCTGSIKFIHQECLVLWLKHSRKEYCELCKHRFAFTPIYSPDMPSRLPIQDICAGLITSIGTAIRYWFHYTLVAFAWLGVVPLTACRIYKCLFTGSVSSLLTLPLDMLSTENLLADCLQGCFVVTCTLCAFISLVWLREQIVHGGAPQWLEQNQPPPLNVLGQQNEVPANIAADNMALDQPANPPAGNPVVGENPDIQEEQADDEEEDNDDEEDAVIEDAADANNGAQDDMNWNALEWDRAAEELTWERVNTGANRILLYDYCQVLYLFTFAAFCPYHIGHFSVVGLGFEDYVRASHFEGLITTIVGYVLLAVTLILCHALAAVVKFQRSRRLLGICYIVVKVSLLVVVEIGVFPLICGWWLDICSLEMFDATLKDRELSFESAPGTTMFLHWLVGMVYVFYFASFILLLREVLRPGVLWFLRNLNDPDFNPVQEMIHLPIYRHLRRFILSVIVFGSIVLLMLWLPIRIIKHMLPTFLPYNVMLYSDAPVSELSLELLLLQVVLPALLEQGHTRQWLKGLVRAWTVTAGYLLDLHSYLLGDQEENENNANQQAANNNQHARNNAVPVVGEGLHAAHQAILQQGGPVGFQPYRRPVKFPLRILLLIIFMCITLLIASLICLTLPVFAGRWLMSFWTGTAKIHELYTAACGLYVCWLTIRAVTVLVAWMPQGRRVILLKVKEWSLMIIKTLVVALLLAGVVPLLLGLLFELVIVAPLRVPLDQTPLFYPWQDWALGVLHAKIIAAITLMGPQWWLKTVIEQVYANGIRNIDLHFIIRRLAAPVISVLLLSLCIPYIIAAAIVPVIGVTAEMQNLVQRRIYPFLLMVVVLMGILSFQIRQFKRLYEHIKNDKYLVGQRLVNYERKSGKSATSAQSPQTTQE
;
A
#
# COMPACT_ATOMS: atom_id res chain seq x y z
N PRO A 1 -22.90 62.35 24.84
CA PRO A 1 -23.61 61.44 23.94
C PRO A 1 -22.59 60.58 23.19
N GLU A 2 -22.23 59.44 23.77
CA GLU A 2 -21.43 58.42 23.10
C GLU A 2 -22.36 57.66 22.15
N THR A 3 -22.05 57.65 20.86
CA THR A 3 -22.73 56.85 19.84
C THR A 3 -22.48 55.39 20.17
N ALA A 4 -23.51 54.65 20.60
CA ALA A 4 -23.44 53.21 20.72
C ALA A 4 -23.16 52.65 19.32
N GLU A 5 -21.99 52.05 19.10
CA GLU A 5 -21.71 51.31 17.88
C GLU A 5 -22.69 50.13 17.80
N GLU A 6 -23.59 50.17 16.83
CA GLU A 6 -24.60 49.13 16.64
C GLU A 6 -23.92 47.85 16.13
N ASP A 7 -24.30 46.71 16.70
CA ASP A 7 -23.81 45.40 16.28
C ASP A 7 -24.30 45.11 14.85
N ILE A 8 -23.36 44.86 13.93
CA ILE A 8 -23.64 44.58 12.51
C ILE A 8 -23.24 43.16 12.11
N CYS A 9 -23.92 42.60 11.11
CA CYS A 9 -23.60 41.28 10.56
C CYS A 9 -22.28 41.29 9.78
N ARG A 10 -21.36 40.35 10.06
CA ARG A 10 -20.07 40.18 9.36
C ARG A 10 -20.19 40.09 7.83
N VAL A 11 -21.23 39.41 7.33
CA VAL A 11 -21.38 39.10 5.89
C VAL A 11 -22.09 40.24 5.16
N CYS A 12 -23.30 40.59 5.61
CA CYS A 12 -24.15 41.56 4.90
C CYS A 12 -24.09 42.99 5.46
N ARG A 13 -23.32 43.23 6.54
CA ARG A 13 -23.10 44.53 7.18
C ARG A 13 -24.35 45.30 7.58
N SER A 14 -25.49 44.62 7.77
CA SER A 14 -26.72 45.18 8.31
C SER A 14 -26.86 44.89 9.80
N GLU A 15 -27.56 45.77 10.51
CA GLU A 15 -27.95 45.62 11.91
C GLU A 15 -28.94 44.45 12.10
N GLY A 16 -28.96 43.90 13.32
CA GLY A 16 -29.93 42.87 13.68
C GLY A 16 -31.33 43.44 13.91
N THR A 17 -32.32 42.95 13.16
CA THR A 17 -33.73 43.31 13.36
C THR A 17 -34.47 42.21 14.14
N SER A 18 -35.69 42.48 14.63
CA SER A 18 -36.51 41.47 15.33
C SER A 18 -36.83 40.26 14.45
N GLU A 19 -36.87 40.43 13.14
CA GLU A 19 -37.09 39.35 12.17
C GLU A 19 -35.77 38.65 11.77
N LYS A 20 -34.65 39.38 11.76
CA LYS A 20 -33.31 38.85 11.46
C LYS A 20 -32.35 39.14 12.62
N PRO A 21 -32.40 38.36 13.70
CA PRO A 21 -31.52 38.58 14.84
C PRO A 21 -30.07 38.19 14.51
N LEU A 22 -29.14 38.90 15.12
CA LEU A 22 -27.71 38.58 15.07
C LEU A 22 -27.38 37.46 16.06
N TYR A 23 -26.57 36.51 15.59
CA TYR A 23 -26.03 35.41 16.38
C TYR A 23 -24.53 35.58 16.56
N HIS A 24 -24.00 35.10 17.69
CA HIS A 24 -22.57 35.02 18.02
C HIS A 24 -22.14 33.56 18.05
N PRO A 25 -21.91 32.89 16.91
CA PRO A 25 -21.78 31.44 16.85
C PRO A 25 -20.35 30.90 17.03
N CYS A 26 -19.36 31.75 17.28
CA CYS A 26 -17.95 31.36 17.39
C CYS A 26 -17.18 32.23 18.38
N VAL A 27 -15.89 31.94 18.61
CA VAL A 27 -15.05 32.61 19.62
C VAL A 27 -14.53 33.98 19.16
N CYS A 28 -14.81 34.39 17.92
CA CYS A 28 -14.36 35.68 17.38
C CYS A 28 -14.86 36.88 18.20
N THR A 29 -14.10 37.97 18.18
CA THR A 29 -14.38 39.23 18.90
C THR A 29 -14.70 40.38 17.95
N GLY A 30 -15.19 41.51 18.49
CA GLY A 30 -15.55 42.70 17.70
C GLY A 30 -16.79 42.51 16.83
N SER A 31 -16.93 43.29 15.76
CA SER A 31 -18.06 43.22 14.81
C SER A 31 -18.08 41.94 13.97
N ILE A 32 -16.95 41.24 13.86
CA ILE A 32 -16.79 39.97 13.10
C ILE A 32 -17.47 38.80 13.82
N LYS A 33 -17.81 38.94 15.11
CA LYS A 33 -18.43 37.90 15.92
C LYS A 33 -19.93 37.70 15.62
N PHE A 34 -20.60 38.73 15.10
CA PHE A 34 -22.04 38.70 14.85
C PHE A 34 -22.37 38.33 13.40
N ILE A 35 -23.34 37.45 13.21
CA ILE A 35 -23.78 37.01 11.89
C ILE A 35 -25.28 36.66 11.88
N HIS A 36 -25.98 36.98 10.80
CA HIS A 36 -27.32 36.47 10.57
C HIS A 36 -27.28 34.98 10.26
N GLN A 37 -28.26 34.23 10.77
CA GLN A 37 -28.37 32.79 10.50
C GLN A 37 -28.41 32.50 9.00
N GLU A 38 -29.20 33.25 8.22
CA GLU A 38 -29.30 33.10 6.76
C GLU A 38 -27.96 33.33 6.06
N CYS A 39 -27.23 34.37 6.46
CA CYS A 39 -25.93 34.70 5.88
C CYS A 39 -24.88 33.61 6.17
N LEU A 40 -24.89 33.04 7.37
CA LEU A 40 -24.00 31.94 7.71
C LEU A 40 -24.33 30.69 6.90
N VAL A 41 -25.60 30.29 6.83
CA VAL A 41 -26.01 29.10 6.06
C VAL A 41 -25.63 29.23 4.58
N LEU A 42 -25.83 30.41 3.99
CA LEU A 42 -25.44 30.67 2.61
C LEU A 42 -23.91 30.62 2.43
N TRP A 43 -23.15 31.18 3.38
CA TRP A 43 -21.69 31.13 3.35
C TRP A 43 -21.15 29.70 3.43
N LEU A 44 -21.67 28.87 4.36
CA LEU A 44 -21.25 27.47 4.51
C LEU A 44 -21.54 26.65 3.25
N LYS A 45 -22.65 26.95 2.55
CA LYS A 45 -22.98 26.31 1.28
C LYS A 45 -21.95 26.62 0.18
N HIS A 46 -21.42 27.85 0.17
CA HIS A 46 -20.43 28.26 -0.83
C HIS A 46 -19.00 27.82 -0.47
N SER A 47 -18.58 27.99 0.79
CA SER A 47 -17.20 27.73 1.23
C SER A 47 -16.86 26.26 1.43
N ARG A 48 -17.88 25.39 1.55
CA ARG A 48 -17.74 23.96 1.87
C ARG A 48 -17.00 23.68 3.19
N LYS A 49 -16.96 24.65 4.11
CA LYS A 49 -16.35 24.52 5.44
C LYS A 49 -17.44 24.51 6.53
N GLU A 50 -17.25 23.76 7.61
CA GLU A 50 -18.21 23.65 8.74
C GLU A 50 -17.75 24.37 10.02
N TYR A 51 -16.59 25.03 9.94
CA TYR A 51 -15.97 25.74 11.04
C TYR A 51 -15.72 27.19 10.67
N CYS A 52 -15.58 28.04 11.68
CA CYS A 52 -15.19 29.43 11.49
C CYS A 52 -13.77 29.50 10.91
N GLU A 53 -13.59 30.17 9.77
CA GLU A 53 -12.28 30.27 9.11
C GLU A 53 -11.20 30.93 9.97
N LEU A 54 -11.61 31.83 10.87
CA LEU A 54 -10.74 32.62 11.74
C LEU A 54 -10.37 31.85 13.01
N CYS A 55 -11.34 31.53 13.86
CA CYS A 55 -11.08 30.89 15.16
C CYS A 55 -11.14 29.36 15.14
N LYS A 56 -11.37 28.74 13.97
CA LYS A 56 -11.55 27.29 13.76
C LYS A 56 -12.64 26.62 14.60
N HIS A 57 -13.48 27.39 15.29
CA HIS A 57 -14.59 26.86 16.08
C HIS A 57 -15.71 26.32 15.17
N ARG A 58 -16.21 25.11 15.44
CA ARG A 58 -17.31 24.49 14.70
C ARG A 58 -18.64 25.17 15.02
N PHE A 59 -19.42 25.52 14.00
CA PHE A 59 -20.73 26.13 14.21
C PHE A 59 -21.75 25.07 14.68
N ALA A 60 -22.60 25.43 15.65
CA ALA A 60 -23.60 24.54 16.23
C ALA A 60 -25.03 24.99 15.90
N PHE A 61 -25.89 24.04 15.51
CA PHE A 61 -27.29 24.29 15.19
C PHE A 61 -28.19 23.41 16.07
N THR A 62 -29.24 23.99 16.65
CA THR A 62 -30.27 23.24 17.39
C THR A 62 -31.50 23.00 16.53
N PRO A 63 -32.08 21.79 16.52
CA PRO A 63 -33.31 21.52 15.79
C PRO A 63 -34.52 22.25 16.42
N ILE A 64 -35.33 22.91 15.59
CA ILE A 64 -36.63 23.45 15.97
C ILE A 64 -37.69 22.46 15.49
N TYR A 65 -38.38 21.85 16.45
CA TYR A 65 -39.51 20.96 16.17
C TYR A 65 -40.83 21.72 16.12
N SER A 66 -41.80 21.21 15.36
CA SER A 66 -43.14 21.79 15.31
C SER A 66 -43.81 21.76 16.70
N PRO A 67 -44.65 22.76 17.03
CA PRO A 67 -45.33 22.81 18.32
C PRO A 67 -46.29 21.64 18.56
N ASP A 68 -46.72 20.94 17.49
CA ASP A 68 -47.60 19.78 17.54
C ASP A 68 -46.85 18.45 17.80
N MET A 69 -45.57 18.49 18.16
CA MET A 69 -44.76 17.29 18.37
C MET A 69 -45.16 16.52 19.65
N PRO A 70 -45.58 15.25 19.55
CA PRO A 70 -45.91 14.43 20.72
C PRO A 70 -44.64 13.96 21.46
N SER A 71 -44.74 13.77 22.78
CA SER A 71 -43.60 13.31 23.62
C SER A 71 -43.07 11.92 23.28
N ARG A 72 -43.87 11.10 22.58
CA ARG A 72 -43.47 9.80 22.00
C ARG A 72 -44.12 9.70 20.61
N LEU A 73 -43.35 9.24 19.61
CA LEU A 73 -43.88 9.06 18.26
C LEU A 73 -45.01 8.00 18.26
N PRO A 74 -46.13 8.24 17.57
CA PRO A 74 -47.16 7.24 17.36
C PRO A 74 -46.59 6.01 16.65
N ILE A 75 -47.03 4.81 17.06
CA ILE A 75 -46.57 3.54 16.46
C ILE A 75 -46.86 3.52 14.96
N GLN A 76 -47.94 4.15 14.52
CA GLN A 76 -48.30 4.26 13.09
C GLN A 76 -47.23 5.01 12.27
N ASP A 77 -46.66 6.08 12.82
CA ASP A 77 -45.60 6.86 12.15
C ASP A 77 -44.27 6.12 12.14
N ILE A 78 -43.95 5.43 13.24
CA ILE A 78 -42.77 4.56 13.32
C ILE A 78 -42.89 3.41 12.32
N CYS A 79 -44.05 2.75 12.25
CA CYS A 79 -44.30 1.67 11.31
C CYS A 79 -44.29 2.17 9.86
N ALA A 80 -44.89 3.33 9.57
CA ALA A 80 -44.87 3.91 8.24
C ALA A 80 -43.44 4.27 7.81
N GLY A 81 -42.68 4.96 8.66
CA GLY A 81 -41.27 5.28 8.42
C GLY A 81 -40.37 4.05 8.33
N LEU A 82 -40.65 3.01 9.13
CA LEU A 82 -39.95 1.73 9.03
C LEU A 82 -40.29 1.01 7.73
N ILE A 83 -41.54 1.03 7.26
CA ILE A 83 -41.94 0.40 5.99
C ILE A 83 -41.32 1.13 4.80
N THR A 84 -41.24 2.47 4.82
CA THR A 84 -40.58 3.24 3.74
C THR A 84 -39.07 3.04 3.77
N SER A 85 -38.45 3.02 4.96
CA SER A 85 -37.02 2.74 5.13
C SER A 85 -36.67 1.30 4.73
N ILE A 86 -37.47 0.31 5.16
CA ILE A 86 -37.31 -1.09 4.74
C ILE A 86 -37.57 -1.22 3.24
N GLY A 87 -38.58 -0.54 2.68
CA GLY A 87 -38.88 -0.58 1.25
C GLY A 87 -37.74 -0.03 0.39
N THR A 88 -37.16 1.11 0.79
CA THR A 88 -35.97 1.67 0.13
C THR A 88 -34.75 0.77 0.33
N ALA A 89 -34.50 0.28 1.55
CA ALA A 89 -33.42 -0.66 1.83
C ALA A 89 -33.55 -1.98 1.07
N ILE A 90 -34.76 -2.55 0.93
CA ILE A 90 -35.04 -3.74 0.12
C ILE A 90 -34.82 -3.43 -1.35
N ARG A 91 -35.23 -2.27 -1.85
CA ARG A 91 -34.96 -1.86 -3.25
C ARG A 91 -33.46 -1.78 -3.52
N TYR A 92 -32.71 -1.13 -2.63
CA TYR A 92 -31.25 -1.05 -2.73
C TYR A 92 -30.61 -2.44 -2.59
N TRP A 93 -31.00 -3.24 -1.59
CA TRP A 93 -30.50 -4.60 -1.40
C TRP A 93 -30.80 -5.49 -2.61
N PHE A 94 -32.01 -5.47 -3.14
CA PHE A 94 -32.37 -6.21 -4.35
C PHE A 94 -31.52 -5.75 -5.54
N HIS A 95 -31.31 -4.45 -5.70
CA HIS A 95 -30.43 -3.93 -6.75
C HIS A 95 -28.97 -4.38 -6.55
N TYR A 96 -28.39 -4.23 -5.36
CA TYR A 96 -27.01 -4.63 -5.07
C TYR A 96 -26.82 -6.16 -5.17
N THR A 97 -27.79 -6.95 -4.71
CA THR A 97 -27.75 -8.41 -4.87
C THR A 97 -27.89 -8.83 -6.32
N LEU A 98 -28.71 -8.13 -7.13
CA LEU A 98 -28.81 -8.38 -8.56
C LEU A 98 -27.51 -8.00 -9.27
N VAL A 99 -26.91 -6.86 -8.95
CA VAL A 99 -25.61 -6.44 -9.50
C VAL A 99 -24.51 -7.42 -9.08
N ALA A 100 -24.44 -7.80 -7.81
CA ALA A 100 -23.48 -8.79 -7.31
C ALA A 100 -23.69 -10.16 -7.96
N PHE A 101 -24.93 -10.61 -8.13
CA PHE A 101 -25.24 -11.87 -8.82
C PHE A 101 -24.88 -11.83 -10.30
N ALA A 102 -25.10 -10.68 -10.96
CA ALA A 102 -24.69 -10.49 -12.35
C ALA A 102 -23.16 -10.51 -12.49
N TRP A 103 -22.43 -9.79 -11.65
CA TRP A 103 -20.97 -9.64 -11.75
C TRP A 103 -20.16 -10.80 -11.15
N LEU A 104 -20.65 -11.45 -10.10
CA LEU A 104 -19.97 -12.57 -9.45
C LEU A 104 -20.50 -13.93 -9.90
N GLY A 105 -21.68 -14.00 -10.53
CA GLY A 105 -22.28 -15.23 -11.03
C GLY A 105 -22.33 -15.24 -12.56
N VAL A 106 -23.27 -14.50 -13.15
CA VAL A 106 -23.61 -14.60 -14.57
C VAL A 106 -22.44 -14.23 -15.50
N VAL A 107 -21.75 -13.13 -15.24
CA VAL A 107 -20.61 -12.65 -16.06
C VAL A 107 -19.43 -13.63 -16.00
N PRO A 108 -18.97 -14.08 -14.82
CA PRO A 108 -17.97 -15.14 -14.70
C PRO A 108 -18.36 -16.44 -15.42
N LEU A 109 -19.59 -16.91 -15.21
CA LEU A 109 -20.07 -18.16 -15.82
C LEU A 109 -20.07 -18.07 -17.35
N THR A 110 -20.62 -16.98 -17.90
CA THR A 110 -20.63 -16.75 -19.34
C THR A 110 -19.21 -16.61 -19.90
N ALA A 111 -18.33 -15.87 -19.22
CA ALA A 111 -16.93 -15.71 -19.62
C ALA A 111 -16.16 -17.05 -19.62
N CYS A 112 -16.33 -17.88 -18.58
CA CYS A 112 -15.69 -19.20 -18.49
C CYS A 112 -16.13 -20.13 -19.64
N ARG A 113 -17.43 -20.18 -19.91
CA ARG A 113 -18.00 -21.06 -20.94
C ARG A 113 -17.64 -20.60 -22.35
N ILE A 114 -17.65 -19.29 -22.60
CA ILE A 114 -17.15 -18.70 -23.85
C ILE A 114 -15.67 -19.05 -24.02
N TYR A 115 -14.85 -18.87 -22.98
CA TYR A 115 -13.43 -19.22 -23.00
C TYR A 115 -13.22 -20.71 -23.33
N LYS A 116 -13.88 -21.63 -22.60
CA LYS A 116 -13.78 -23.08 -22.85
C LYS A 116 -14.20 -23.42 -24.28
N CYS A 117 -15.30 -22.84 -24.78
CA CYS A 117 -15.78 -23.11 -26.13
C CYS A 117 -14.82 -22.64 -27.23
N LEU A 118 -14.14 -21.52 -27.03
CA LEU A 118 -13.24 -20.96 -28.03
C LEU A 118 -11.91 -21.70 -28.10
N PHE A 119 -11.35 -22.10 -26.95
CA PHE A 119 -10.08 -22.81 -26.91
C PHE A 119 -10.18 -24.34 -27.15
N THR A 120 -11.39 -24.93 -27.10
CA THR A 120 -11.60 -26.34 -27.51
C THR A 120 -11.63 -26.53 -29.03
N GLY A 121 -11.73 -25.45 -29.81
CA GLY A 121 -11.43 -25.46 -31.26
C GLY A 121 -12.39 -26.24 -32.16
N SER A 122 -13.57 -26.67 -31.68
CA SER A 122 -14.56 -27.41 -32.49
C SER A 122 -15.72 -26.52 -32.94
N VAL A 123 -16.05 -26.54 -34.24
CA VAL A 123 -17.22 -25.81 -34.80
C VAL A 123 -18.53 -26.34 -34.20
N SER A 124 -18.56 -27.62 -33.82
CA SER A 124 -19.66 -28.25 -33.09
C SER A 124 -19.91 -27.61 -31.71
N SER A 125 -18.85 -27.25 -30.98
CA SER A 125 -18.97 -26.58 -29.68
C SER A 125 -19.54 -25.17 -29.80
N LEU A 126 -19.23 -24.45 -30.89
CA LEU A 126 -19.83 -23.13 -31.16
C LEU A 126 -21.33 -23.22 -31.45
N LEU A 127 -21.80 -24.29 -32.09
CA LEU A 127 -23.22 -24.52 -32.33
C LEU A 127 -23.99 -24.96 -31.07
N THR A 128 -23.35 -25.65 -30.12
CA THR A 128 -23.97 -26.05 -28.84
C THR A 128 -23.86 -25.00 -27.74
N LEU A 129 -23.08 -23.92 -27.97
CA LEU A 129 -22.81 -22.84 -27.01
C LEU A 129 -24.07 -22.30 -26.28
N PRO A 130 -25.22 -22.05 -26.94
CA PRO A 130 -26.42 -21.59 -26.23
C PRO A 130 -26.99 -22.61 -25.23
N LEU A 131 -26.86 -23.90 -25.54
CA LEU A 131 -27.34 -25.00 -24.69
C LEU A 131 -26.33 -25.28 -23.56
N ASP A 132 -25.03 -25.25 -23.87
CA ASP A 132 -23.96 -25.42 -22.88
C ASP A 132 -23.88 -24.24 -21.91
N MET A 133 -24.27 -23.03 -22.32
CA MET A 133 -24.36 -21.84 -21.45
C MET A 133 -25.46 -21.97 -20.38
N LEU A 134 -26.44 -22.85 -20.59
CA LEU A 134 -27.55 -23.10 -19.64
C LEU A 134 -27.37 -24.38 -18.80
N SER A 135 -26.31 -25.16 -19.04
CA SER A 135 -26.01 -26.35 -18.22
C SER A 135 -25.79 -25.98 -16.75
N THR A 136 -26.26 -26.79 -15.81
CA THR A 136 -26.09 -26.57 -14.35
C THR A 136 -24.92 -27.35 -13.76
N GLU A 137 -24.20 -28.10 -14.57
CA GLU A 137 -23.06 -28.90 -14.12
C GLU A 137 -21.87 -28.01 -13.73
N ASN A 138 -21.20 -28.33 -12.62
CA ASN A 138 -19.99 -27.66 -12.13
C ASN A 138 -20.06 -26.13 -12.01
N LEU A 139 -21.26 -25.58 -11.74
CA LEU A 139 -21.52 -24.13 -11.70
C LEU A 139 -20.55 -23.36 -10.80
N LEU A 140 -20.23 -23.88 -9.61
CA LEU A 140 -19.28 -23.23 -8.69
C LEU A 140 -17.85 -23.19 -9.28
N ALA A 141 -17.38 -24.28 -9.88
CA ALA A 141 -16.04 -24.35 -10.45
C ALA A 141 -15.91 -23.47 -11.70
N ASP A 142 -16.91 -23.48 -12.58
CA ASP A 142 -16.99 -22.59 -13.74
C ASP A 142 -17.07 -21.12 -13.32
N CYS A 143 -17.81 -20.81 -12.24
CA CYS A 143 -17.93 -19.46 -11.72
C CYS A 143 -16.58 -18.96 -11.18
N LEU A 144 -15.86 -19.77 -10.40
CA LEU A 144 -14.55 -19.39 -9.87
C LEU A 144 -13.49 -19.24 -10.98
N GLN A 145 -13.45 -20.18 -11.93
CA GLN A 145 -12.60 -20.07 -13.12
C GLN A 145 -12.98 -18.84 -13.96
N GLY A 146 -14.27 -18.58 -14.09
CA GLY A 146 -14.84 -17.40 -14.72
C GLY A 146 -14.36 -16.12 -14.06
N CYS A 147 -14.43 -16.03 -12.72
CA CYS A 147 -13.99 -14.84 -11.97
C CYS A 147 -12.52 -14.55 -12.26
N PHE A 148 -11.69 -15.58 -12.37
CA PHE A 148 -10.29 -15.44 -12.77
C PHE A 148 -10.16 -14.89 -14.19
N VAL A 149 -10.90 -15.45 -15.16
CA VAL A 149 -10.89 -14.96 -16.56
C VAL A 149 -11.35 -13.50 -16.62
N VAL A 150 -12.44 -13.13 -15.94
CA VAL A 150 -12.98 -11.76 -15.88
C VAL A 150 -11.97 -10.80 -15.23
N THR A 151 -11.31 -11.22 -14.17
CA THR A 151 -10.27 -10.40 -13.53
C THR A 151 -9.11 -10.15 -14.48
N CYS A 152 -8.63 -11.19 -15.16
CA CYS A 152 -7.57 -11.08 -16.16
C CYS A 152 -7.99 -10.18 -17.34
N THR A 153 -9.22 -10.28 -17.83
CA THR A 153 -9.71 -9.44 -18.94
C THR A 153 -9.83 -7.97 -18.55
N LEU A 154 -10.32 -7.69 -17.33
CA LEU A 154 -10.37 -6.32 -16.78
C LEU A 154 -8.98 -5.74 -16.58
N CYS A 155 -8.04 -6.49 -15.99
CA CYS A 155 -6.65 -6.06 -15.83
C CYS A 155 -5.99 -5.77 -17.19
N ALA A 156 -6.21 -6.62 -18.19
CA ALA A 156 -5.69 -6.40 -19.54
C ALA A 156 -6.33 -5.17 -20.20
N PHE A 157 -7.63 -4.95 -20.02
CA PHE A 157 -8.31 -3.76 -20.54
C PHE A 157 -7.76 -2.48 -19.93
N ILE A 158 -7.64 -2.42 -18.60
CA ILE A 158 -7.04 -1.29 -17.89
C ILE A 158 -5.61 -1.06 -18.40
N SER A 159 -4.84 -2.13 -18.59
CA SER A 159 -3.47 -2.06 -19.13
C SER A 159 -3.43 -1.49 -20.55
N LEU A 160 -4.40 -1.84 -21.41
CA LEU A 160 -4.49 -1.30 -22.78
C LEU A 160 -4.93 0.17 -22.80
N VAL A 161 -5.89 0.55 -21.96
CA VAL A 161 -6.32 1.95 -21.80
C VAL A 161 -5.15 2.80 -21.31
N TRP A 162 -4.43 2.31 -20.30
CA TRP A 162 -3.24 2.97 -19.78
C TRP A 162 -2.12 3.03 -20.83
N LEU A 163 -1.89 1.97 -21.61
CA LEU A 163 -0.92 1.99 -22.71
C LEU A 163 -1.29 3.00 -23.79
N ARG A 164 -2.59 3.13 -24.13
CA ARG A 164 -3.08 4.17 -25.04
C ARG A 164 -2.77 5.55 -24.50
N GLU A 165 -3.07 5.80 -23.22
CA GLU A 165 -2.81 7.08 -22.55
C GLU A 165 -1.31 7.40 -22.57
N GLN A 166 -0.44 6.42 -22.31
CA GLN A 166 1.01 6.57 -22.43
C GLN A 166 1.48 6.89 -23.86
N ILE A 167 0.88 6.31 -24.90
CA ILE A 167 1.20 6.63 -26.30
C ILE A 167 0.72 8.05 -26.66
N VAL A 168 -0.40 8.51 -26.09
CA VAL A 168 -0.95 9.84 -26.34
C VAL A 168 -0.14 10.93 -25.63
N HIS A 169 0.23 10.74 -24.37
CA HIS A 169 0.98 11.73 -23.58
C HIS A 169 2.50 11.68 -23.83
N GLY A 170 3.07 10.50 -24.07
CA GLY A 170 4.51 10.32 -24.33
C GLY A 170 4.95 10.62 -25.76
N GLY A 171 4.00 10.90 -26.66
CA GLY A 171 4.24 11.10 -28.09
C GLY A 171 4.40 9.79 -28.87
N ALA A 172 3.97 9.78 -30.13
CA ALA A 172 4.17 8.61 -30.98
C ALA A 172 5.66 8.49 -31.40
N PRO A 173 6.15 7.27 -31.66
CA PRO A 173 7.53 7.12 -32.12
C PRO A 173 7.71 7.78 -33.50
N GLN A 174 8.87 8.41 -33.70
CA GLN A 174 9.19 9.24 -34.88
C GLN A 174 8.91 8.55 -36.24
N TRP A 175 9.12 7.23 -36.33
CA TRP A 175 8.85 6.44 -37.54
C TRP A 175 7.35 6.31 -37.88
N LEU A 176 6.45 6.55 -36.92
CA LEU A 176 5.00 6.54 -37.10
C LEU A 176 4.48 7.90 -37.61
N GLU A 177 5.15 9.01 -37.26
CA GLU A 177 4.73 10.39 -37.56
C GLU A 177 5.33 10.98 -38.84
N GLN A 178 6.36 10.35 -39.43
CA GLN A 178 7.25 10.90 -40.45
C GLN A 178 6.62 11.37 -41.80
N ASN A 179 5.29 11.42 -41.95
CA ASN A 179 4.62 11.83 -43.19
C ASN A 179 3.44 12.81 -43.00
N GLN A 180 3.30 13.47 -41.84
CA GLN A 180 2.45 14.67 -41.79
C GLN A 180 3.25 15.83 -42.39
N PRO A 181 2.73 16.55 -43.43
CA PRO A 181 3.36 17.81 -43.82
C PRO A 181 3.36 18.73 -42.59
N PRO A 182 4.45 19.47 -42.34
CA PRO A 182 4.45 20.44 -41.25
C PRO A 182 3.28 21.42 -41.47
N PRO A 183 2.55 21.83 -40.41
CA PRO A 183 1.58 22.90 -40.56
C PRO A 183 2.28 24.13 -41.12
N LEU A 184 1.68 24.71 -42.15
CA LEU A 184 2.18 25.89 -42.85
C LEU A 184 2.22 27.07 -41.85
N ASN A 185 3.43 27.52 -41.51
CA ASN A 185 3.82 28.77 -40.85
C ASN A 185 2.75 29.56 -40.07
N VAL A 186 2.94 29.64 -38.76
CA VAL A 186 2.90 30.95 -38.06
C VAL A 186 4.34 31.28 -37.69
N LEU A 187 4.88 32.30 -38.37
CA LEU A 187 6.15 32.93 -38.03
C LEU A 187 6.03 33.61 -36.67
N GLY A 188 6.89 33.23 -35.71
CA GLY A 188 7.03 33.94 -34.44
C GLY A 188 7.96 33.25 -33.45
N GLN A 189 9.23 33.68 -33.42
CA GLN A 189 10.22 33.49 -32.34
C GLN A 189 10.75 32.08 -32.06
N GLN A 190 11.68 31.64 -32.90
CA GLN A 190 12.89 30.97 -32.41
C GLN A 190 14.05 31.96 -32.48
N ASN A 191 14.47 32.48 -31.33
CA ASN A 191 15.85 32.91 -31.13
C ASN A 191 16.55 31.78 -30.39
N GLU A 192 17.29 30.95 -31.12
CA GLU A 192 18.45 30.28 -30.56
C GLU A 192 19.59 31.29 -30.49
N VAL A 193 20.31 31.32 -29.35
CA VAL A 193 21.76 31.52 -29.38
C VAL A 193 22.41 30.48 -28.47
N PRO A 194 23.54 29.87 -28.90
CA PRO A 194 24.01 28.56 -28.49
C PRO A 194 25.19 28.63 -27.51
N ALA A 195 25.46 27.52 -26.82
CA ALA A 195 26.73 27.31 -26.12
C ALA A 195 27.81 26.88 -27.13
N ASN A 196 28.91 27.64 -27.22
CA ASN A 196 30.07 27.31 -28.05
C ASN A 196 31.37 27.43 -27.24
N ILE A 197 32.20 26.39 -27.30
CA ILE A 197 33.67 26.38 -27.09
C ILE A 197 34.18 25.28 -28.05
N ALA A 198 35.15 25.43 -28.96
CA ALA A 198 36.18 26.42 -29.21
C ALA A 198 36.65 26.41 -30.68
N ALA A 199 37.20 27.57 -31.09
CA ALA A 199 38.33 27.83 -31.99
C ALA A 199 38.37 27.17 -33.39
N ASP A 200 38.37 27.98 -34.46
CA ASP A 200 39.60 28.65 -34.92
C ASP A 200 39.35 29.80 -35.93
N ASN A 201 40.28 30.78 -35.93
CA ASN A 201 40.58 31.81 -36.94
C ASN A 201 39.80 33.16 -37.04
N MET A 202 40.42 34.20 -36.44
CA MET A 202 40.73 35.57 -36.92
C MET A 202 39.77 36.31 -37.89
N ALA A 203 39.23 37.47 -37.47
CA ALA A 203 39.74 38.83 -37.79
C ALA A 203 38.68 39.97 -37.67
N LEU A 204 39.07 41.00 -36.90
CA LEU A 204 38.79 42.46 -36.94
C LEU A 204 37.37 43.10 -36.78
N ASP A 205 37.39 44.04 -35.81
CA ASP A 205 36.85 45.42 -35.74
C ASP A 205 35.41 45.77 -35.26
N GLN A 206 35.45 46.61 -34.21
CA GLN A 206 34.44 47.40 -33.46
C GLN A 206 33.91 48.63 -34.24
N PRO A 207 33.17 49.62 -33.64
CA PRO A 207 32.02 49.64 -32.70
C PRO A 207 30.91 50.66 -33.09
N ALA A 208 29.78 50.75 -32.33
CA ALA A 208 29.22 51.99 -31.72
C ALA A 208 27.74 51.87 -31.23
N ASN A 209 27.48 52.43 -30.04
CA ASN A 209 26.22 52.70 -29.30
C ASN A 209 25.37 53.88 -29.92
N PRO A 210 24.30 54.43 -29.27
CA PRO A 210 22.97 53.97 -28.79
C PRO A 210 21.85 55.00 -29.23
N PRO A 211 20.81 55.47 -28.47
CA PRO A 211 19.71 54.89 -27.65
C PRO A 211 18.27 55.45 -27.96
N ALA A 212 17.26 54.95 -27.20
CA ALA A 212 16.08 55.63 -26.59
C ALA A 212 14.80 56.03 -27.38
N GLY A 213 13.63 55.78 -26.76
CA GLY A 213 12.40 56.60 -26.89
C GLY A 213 11.04 55.88 -26.76
N ASN A 214 10.31 56.06 -25.63
CA ASN A 214 8.84 55.91 -25.50
C ASN A 214 8.14 57.23 -25.94
N PRO A 215 6.89 57.27 -26.49
CA PRO A 215 5.64 57.39 -25.67
C PRO A 215 4.31 56.85 -26.36
N VAL A 216 3.29 56.30 -25.64
CA VAL A 216 2.00 56.90 -25.13
C VAL A 216 0.74 56.83 -26.05
N VAL A 217 -0.36 56.23 -25.51
CA VAL A 217 -1.85 56.41 -25.71
C VAL A 217 -2.46 56.02 -27.08
N GLY A 218 -3.66 55.45 -27.25
CA GLY A 218 -4.86 55.03 -26.48
C GLY A 218 -5.76 54.31 -27.53
N GLU A 219 -6.65 53.35 -27.24
CA GLU A 219 -8.03 53.49 -26.74
C GLU A 219 -8.68 52.10 -26.91
N ASN A 220 -9.54 51.68 -25.96
CA ASN A 220 -10.35 50.45 -25.98
C ASN A 220 -11.64 50.67 -26.80
N PRO A 221 -12.38 49.64 -27.31
CA PRO A 221 -13.04 48.66 -26.44
C PRO A 221 -13.30 47.22 -27.00
N ASP A 222 -13.59 46.34 -26.03
CA ASP A 222 -14.55 45.22 -26.03
C ASP A 222 -14.18 43.78 -26.50
N ILE A 223 -14.15 42.92 -25.46
CA ILE A 223 -14.65 41.53 -25.30
C ILE A 223 -13.77 40.39 -25.83
N GLN A 224 -13.05 39.74 -24.90
CA GLN A 224 -12.73 38.30 -24.94
C GLN A 224 -12.93 37.67 -23.55
N GLU A 225 -13.58 36.51 -23.54
CA GLU A 225 -13.75 35.60 -22.41
C GLU A 225 -12.38 35.06 -21.96
N GLU A 226 -12.00 35.33 -20.72
CA GLU A 226 -10.82 34.75 -20.07
C GLU A 226 -11.18 33.46 -19.32
N GLN A 227 -10.56 32.36 -19.73
CA GLN A 227 -10.19 31.26 -18.83
C GLN A 227 -8.77 31.59 -18.34
N ALA A 228 -8.67 31.99 -17.07
CA ALA A 228 -7.40 32.12 -16.36
C ALA A 228 -7.42 31.16 -15.17
N ASP A 229 -6.37 30.35 -15.12
CA ASP A 229 -5.90 29.62 -13.96
C ASP A 229 -5.53 30.61 -12.85
N ASP A 230 -6.03 30.38 -11.63
CA ASP A 230 -5.50 31.04 -10.43
C ASP A 230 -4.95 29.99 -9.47
N GLU A 231 -3.63 30.05 -9.32
CA GLU A 231 -2.83 29.43 -8.27
C GLU A 231 -3.15 30.14 -6.95
N GLU A 232 -3.61 29.42 -5.93
CA GLU A 232 -3.78 29.97 -4.57
C GLU A 232 -2.41 29.99 -3.85
N GLU A 233 -1.82 31.18 -3.75
CA GLU A 233 -0.75 31.54 -2.82
C GLU A 233 -1.34 31.83 -1.42
N ASP A 234 -1.02 30.98 -0.43
CA ASP A 234 -1.29 31.25 0.99
C ASP A 234 -0.15 32.10 1.59
N ASN A 235 -0.45 33.38 1.86
CA ASN A 235 0.34 34.28 2.70
C ASN A 235 -0.31 34.33 4.10
N ASP A 236 0.42 33.90 5.13
CA ASP A 236 0.16 34.28 6.51
C ASP A 236 1.49 34.54 7.22
N ASP A 237 1.63 35.74 7.79
CA ASP A 237 2.64 36.06 8.80
C ASP A 237 1.99 36.88 9.94
N GLU A 238 2.40 36.51 11.15
CA GLU A 238 2.49 37.24 12.44
C GLU A 238 1.36 37.22 13.50
N GLU A 239 1.62 36.33 14.50
CA GLU A 239 1.65 36.47 15.97
C GLU A 239 0.46 37.07 16.77
N ASP A 240 -0.13 36.26 17.67
CA ASP A 240 0.01 36.51 19.12
C ASP A 240 -0.45 35.35 20.05
N ALA A 241 0.40 35.09 21.04
CA ALA A 241 0.24 34.50 22.39
C ALA A 241 -0.80 33.38 22.70
N VAL A 242 -0.24 32.27 23.21
CA VAL A 242 -0.86 31.11 23.85
C VAL A 242 -1.66 31.48 25.12
N ILE A 243 -2.94 31.10 25.14
CA ILE A 243 -3.68 30.71 26.36
C ILE A 243 -4.44 29.42 26.04
N GLU A 244 -3.93 28.28 26.52
CA GLU A 244 -4.66 27.01 26.54
C GLU A 244 -5.85 27.11 27.51
N ASP A 245 -7.07 27.21 26.97
CA ASP A 245 -8.30 27.00 27.74
C ASP A 245 -9.01 25.73 27.23
N ALA A 246 -8.96 24.69 28.06
CA ALA A 246 -9.94 23.61 28.35
C ALA A 246 -11.15 23.30 27.41
N ALA A 247 -11.09 23.55 26.11
CA ALA A 247 -12.24 23.40 25.20
C ALA A 247 -12.37 22.01 24.55
N ASP A 248 -11.30 21.21 24.48
CA ASP A 248 -11.29 19.95 23.73
C ASP A 248 -11.96 18.74 24.43
N ALA A 249 -12.31 18.86 25.71
CA ALA A 249 -12.97 17.77 26.42
C ALA A 249 -14.50 17.71 26.20
N ASN A 250 -15.10 18.73 25.59
CA ASN A 250 -16.56 18.90 25.57
C ASN A 250 -17.23 18.58 24.22
N ASN A 251 -16.45 18.30 23.16
CA ASN A 251 -16.98 18.02 21.82
C ASN A 251 -17.38 16.54 21.63
N GLY A 252 -16.70 15.59 22.29
CA GLY A 252 -16.94 14.17 22.07
C GLY A 252 -18.31 13.64 22.53
N ALA A 253 -19.09 14.40 23.31
CA ALA A 253 -20.43 14.01 23.74
C ALA A 253 -21.56 14.69 22.94
N GLN A 254 -21.24 15.76 22.20
CA GLN A 254 -22.21 16.51 21.40
C GLN A 254 -22.17 16.11 19.92
N ASP A 255 -21.08 15.48 19.48
CA ASP A 255 -20.91 14.93 18.12
C ASP A 255 -21.94 13.83 17.76
N ASP A 256 -22.45 13.06 18.74
CA ASP A 256 -23.42 11.99 18.48
C ASP A 256 -24.84 12.51 18.16
N MET A 257 -25.16 13.77 18.48
CA MET A 257 -26.51 14.35 18.31
C MET A 257 -26.58 15.50 17.29
N ASN A 258 -25.44 15.97 16.78
CA ASN A 258 -25.39 16.99 15.72
C ASN A 258 -25.49 16.31 14.33
N TRP A 259 -26.68 15.79 14.03
CA TRP A 259 -27.00 15.19 12.72
C TRP A 259 -27.07 16.30 11.66
N ASN A 260 -26.02 16.43 10.83
CA ASN A 260 -25.94 17.44 9.77
C ASN A 260 -26.79 17.01 8.56
N ALA A 261 -27.99 17.60 8.41
CA ALA A 261 -28.78 17.48 7.18
C ALA A 261 -28.02 17.97 5.93
N LEU A 262 -27.06 18.89 6.12
CA LEU A 262 -26.16 19.38 5.07
C LEU A 262 -25.26 18.28 4.49
N GLU A 263 -24.90 17.25 5.27
CA GLU A 263 -24.15 16.09 4.77
C GLU A 263 -24.98 15.22 3.84
N TRP A 264 -26.30 15.10 4.06
CA TRP A 264 -27.19 14.35 3.18
C TRP A 264 -27.54 15.11 1.91
N ASP A 265 -27.63 16.44 1.93
CA ASP A 265 -27.72 17.22 0.68
C ASP A 265 -26.40 17.16 -0.10
N ARG A 266 -25.23 17.21 0.56
CA ARG A 266 -23.91 16.99 -0.07
C ARG A 266 -23.76 15.57 -0.61
N ALA A 267 -24.11 14.56 0.17
CA ALA A 267 -24.04 13.16 -0.23
C ALA A 267 -25.12 12.81 -1.25
N ALA A 268 -26.28 13.45 -1.23
CA ALA A 268 -27.30 13.30 -2.27
C ALA A 268 -26.84 13.97 -3.58
N GLU A 269 -26.14 15.10 -3.54
CA GLU A 269 -25.56 15.74 -4.73
C GLU A 269 -24.32 14.99 -5.28
N GLU A 270 -23.42 14.49 -4.43
CA GLU A 270 -22.22 13.71 -4.83
C GLU A 270 -22.50 12.22 -5.11
N LEU A 271 -23.54 11.63 -4.50
CA LEU A 271 -23.99 10.23 -4.69
C LEU A 271 -25.43 10.16 -5.22
N THR A 272 -25.81 11.00 -6.18
CA THR A 272 -26.91 10.62 -7.09
C THR A 272 -26.45 9.47 -7.96
N TRP A 273 -26.42 8.27 -7.36
CA TRP A 273 -26.32 6.99 -8.04
C TRP A 273 -27.34 6.88 -9.17
N GLU A 274 -28.38 7.72 -9.22
CA GLU A 274 -29.33 7.86 -10.34
C GLU A 274 -28.67 8.26 -11.68
N ARG A 275 -27.56 9.03 -11.71
CA ARG A 275 -26.77 9.21 -12.94
C ARG A 275 -26.05 7.94 -13.40
N VAL A 276 -25.74 7.03 -12.46
CA VAL A 276 -25.17 5.71 -12.72
C VAL A 276 -26.26 4.65 -12.99
N ASN A 277 -27.47 4.82 -12.43
CA ASN A 277 -28.48 3.76 -12.28
C ASN A 277 -29.24 3.39 -13.57
N THR A 278 -29.23 4.25 -14.60
CA THR A 278 -30.10 4.00 -15.79
C THR A 278 -29.33 3.88 -17.10
N GLY A 279 -28.16 4.53 -17.21
CA GLY A 279 -27.30 4.49 -18.41
C GLY A 279 -26.02 3.68 -18.24
N ALA A 280 -25.36 3.74 -17.09
CA ALA A 280 -24.02 3.18 -16.92
C ALA A 280 -23.99 1.64 -16.94
N ASN A 281 -25.01 0.95 -16.41
CA ASN A 281 -24.98 -0.53 -16.40
C ASN A 281 -25.14 -1.15 -17.81
N ARG A 282 -25.84 -0.48 -18.74
CA ARG A 282 -25.94 -0.95 -20.15
C ARG A 282 -24.69 -0.61 -20.95
N ILE A 283 -24.12 0.57 -20.71
CA ILE A 283 -22.87 1.02 -21.35
C ILE A 283 -21.70 0.17 -20.85
N LEU A 284 -21.56 -0.05 -19.55
CA LEU A 284 -20.51 -0.88 -18.97
C LEU A 284 -20.62 -2.36 -19.36
N LEU A 285 -21.83 -2.93 -19.46
CA LEU A 285 -21.99 -4.32 -19.90
C LEU A 285 -21.77 -4.49 -21.41
N TYR A 286 -22.17 -3.50 -22.21
CA TYR A 286 -21.89 -3.45 -23.65
C TYR A 286 -20.39 -3.26 -23.92
N ASP A 287 -19.77 -2.29 -23.25
CA ASP A 287 -18.32 -2.04 -23.29
C ASP A 287 -17.58 -3.28 -22.78
N TYR A 288 -18.04 -3.92 -21.71
CA TYR A 288 -17.48 -5.17 -21.21
C TYR A 288 -17.59 -6.31 -22.24
N CYS A 289 -18.73 -6.48 -22.91
CA CYS A 289 -18.89 -7.47 -23.97
C CYS A 289 -17.98 -7.17 -25.18
N GLN A 290 -17.82 -5.90 -25.55
CA GLN A 290 -16.92 -5.48 -26.63
C GLN A 290 -15.44 -5.71 -26.27
N VAL A 291 -15.09 -5.43 -25.01
CA VAL A 291 -13.76 -5.68 -24.44
C VAL A 291 -13.49 -7.17 -24.30
N LEU A 292 -14.46 -7.96 -23.86
CA LEU A 292 -14.38 -9.42 -23.79
C LEU A 292 -14.15 -9.98 -25.20
N TYR A 293 -14.87 -9.49 -26.21
CA TYR A 293 -14.68 -9.88 -27.60
C TYR A 293 -13.28 -9.51 -28.13
N LEU A 294 -12.81 -8.30 -27.86
CA LEU A 294 -11.46 -7.82 -28.23
C LEU A 294 -10.36 -8.63 -27.55
N PHE A 295 -10.48 -8.90 -26.25
CA PHE A 295 -9.51 -9.66 -25.49
C PHE A 295 -9.48 -11.12 -25.93
N THR A 296 -10.67 -11.70 -26.13
CA THR A 296 -10.84 -13.04 -26.66
C THR A 296 -10.20 -13.16 -28.03
N PHE A 297 -10.43 -12.20 -28.93
CA PHE A 297 -9.78 -12.15 -30.24
C PHE A 297 -8.25 -11.98 -30.12
N ALA A 298 -7.78 -11.12 -29.22
CA ALA A 298 -6.37 -10.88 -28.96
C ALA A 298 -5.63 -12.09 -28.38
N ALA A 299 -6.30 -12.96 -27.61
CA ALA A 299 -5.72 -14.20 -27.10
C ALA A 299 -5.87 -15.38 -28.08
N PHE A 300 -7.02 -15.48 -28.76
CA PHE A 300 -7.36 -16.55 -29.70
C PHE A 300 -6.50 -16.53 -30.96
N CYS A 301 -6.31 -15.35 -31.58
CA CYS A 301 -5.60 -15.23 -32.84
C CYS A 301 -4.11 -15.65 -32.72
N PRO A 302 -3.32 -15.14 -31.75
CA PRO A 302 -1.96 -15.61 -31.51
C PRO A 302 -1.91 -17.10 -31.17
N TYR A 303 -2.79 -17.61 -30.30
CA TYR A 303 -2.79 -19.02 -29.93
C TYR A 303 -2.92 -19.93 -31.15
N HIS A 304 -3.89 -19.67 -32.04
CA HIS A 304 -4.07 -20.48 -33.25
C HIS A 304 -2.93 -20.31 -34.25
N ILE A 305 -2.43 -19.08 -34.47
CA ILE A 305 -1.25 -18.85 -35.32
C ILE A 305 -0.05 -19.65 -34.80
N GLY A 306 0.16 -19.65 -33.48
CA GLY A 306 1.21 -20.41 -32.83
C GLY A 306 1.01 -21.91 -32.95
N HIS A 307 -0.18 -22.42 -32.65
CA HIS A 307 -0.52 -23.84 -32.76
C HIS A 307 -0.31 -24.36 -34.19
N PHE A 308 -0.84 -23.68 -35.21
CA PHE A 308 -0.62 -24.05 -36.62
C PHE A 308 0.87 -24.05 -36.99
N SER A 309 1.65 -23.13 -36.44
CA SER A 309 3.08 -23.04 -36.72
C SER A 309 3.88 -24.13 -36.02
N VAL A 310 3.54 -24.49 -34.78
CA VAL A 310 4.17 -25.59 -34.03
C VAL A 310 3.89 -26.93 -34.70
N VAL A 311 2.64 -27.16 -35.11
CA VAL A 311 2.21 -28.33 -35.90
C VAL A 311 2.94 -28.36 -37.24
N GLY A 312 2.97 -27.23 -37.97
CA GLY A 312 3.59 -27.13 -39.29
C GLY A 312 5.10 -27.32 -39.29
N LEU A 313 5.79 -27.00 -38.20
CA LEU A 313 7.24 -27.21 -38.02
C LEU A 313 7.60 -28.58 -37.40
N GLY A 314 6.61 -29.36 -36.97
CA GLY A 314 6.83 -30.68 -36.36
C GLY A 314 7.41 -30.63 -34.94
N PHE A 315 7.19 -29.54 -34.19
CA PHE A 315 7.70 -29.37 -32.82
C PHE A 315 6.70 -29.79 -31.73
N GLU A 316 5.58 -30.41 -32.08
CA GLU A 316 4.52 -30.78 -31.13
C GLU A 316 5.04 -31.59 -29.94
N ASP A 317 5.89 -32.60 -30.19
CA ASP A 317 6.38 -33.49 -29.14
C ASP A 317 7.25 -32.75 -28.12
N TYR A 318 8.06 -31.78 -28.56
CA TYR A 318 8.89 -30.95 -27.67
C TYR A 318 8.05 -29.98 -26.84
N VAL A 319 7.00 -29.42 -27.45
CA VAL A 319 6.10 -28.48 -26.76
C VAL A 319 5.23 -29.22 -25.74
N ARG A 320 4.74 -30.43 -26.05
CA ARG A 320 4.02 -31.28 -25.10
C ARG A 320 4.91 -31.73 -23.94
N ALA A 321 6.18 -32.07 -24.22
CA ALA A 321 7.15 -32.43 -23.18
C ALA A 321 7.44 -31.29 -22.19
N SER A 322 7.23 -30.03 -22.59
CA SER A 322 7.45 -28.88 -21.71
C SER A 322 6.39 -28.68 -20.61
N HIS A 323 5.27 -29.42 -20.64
CA HIS A 323 4.08 -29.23 -19.78
C HIS A 323 3.35 -27.87 -19.90
N PHE A 324 3.91 -26.90 -20.65
CA PHE A 324 3.36 -25.55 -20.84
C PHE A 324 2.99 -25.26 -22.30
N GLU A 325 2.36 -26.24 -22.95
CA GLU A 325 1.97 -26.17 -24.37
C GLU A 325 1.21 -24.88 -24.70
N GLY A 326 0.23 -24.49 -23.87
CA GLY A 326 -0.55 -23.25 -24.09
C GLY A 326 0.26 -21.96 -24.00
N LEU A 327 1.21 -21.85 -23.07
CA LEU A 327 2.04 -20.65 -22.92
C LEU A 327 3.06 -20.52 -24.05
N ILE A 328 3.71 -21.62 -24.43
CA ILE A 328 4.73 -21.60 -25.49
C ILE A 328 4.06 -21.33 -26.84
N THR A 329 2.95 -22.00 -27.15
CA THR A 329 2.20 -21.77 -28.38
C THR A 329 1.70 -20.33 -28.50
N THR A 330 1.15 -19.74 -27.42
CA THR A 330 0.74 -18.33 -27.43
C THR A 330 1.91 -17.37 -27.66
N ILE A 331 3.05 -17.55 -26.98
CA ILE A 331 4.23 -16.68 -27.16
C ILE A 331 4.76 -16.78 -28.59
N VAL A 332 4.89 -17.99 -29.14
CA VAL A 332 5.29 -18.20 -30.55
C VAL A 332 4.31 -17.49 -31.48
N GLY A 333 3.01 -17.61 -31.20
CA GLY A 333 1.94 -16.91 -31.90
C GLY A 333 2.08 -15.39 -31.92
N TYR A 334 2.35 -14.78 -30.77
CA TYR A 334 2.56 -13.33 -30.66
C TYR A 334 3.83 -12.87 -31.37
N VAL A 335 4.90 -13.66 -31.34
CA VAL A 335 6.14 -13.37 -32.09
C VAL A 335 5.87 -13.39 -33.59
N LEU A 336 5.17 -14.40 -34.10
CA LEU A 336 4.79 -14.50 -35.50
C LEU A 336 3.82 -13.36 -35.90
N LEU A 337 2.86 -13.02 -35.03
CA LEU A 337 1.97 -11.88 -35.24
C LEU A 337 2.76 -10.57 -35.33
N ALA A 338 3.77 -10.36 -34.46
CA ALA A 338 4.62 -9.17 -34.53
C ALA A 338 5.40 -9.11 -35.85
N VAL A 339 5.99 -10.23 -36.30
CA VAL A 339 6.71 -10.32 -37.57
C VAL A 339 5.79 -10.04 -38.76
N THR A 340 4.59 -10.63 -38.78
CA THR A 340 3.61 -10.40 -39.85
C THR A 340 3.13 -8.95 -39.88
N LEU A 341 2.87 -8.32 -38.72
CA LEU A 341 2.51 -6.90 -38.63
C LEU A 341 3.63 -5.98 -39.15
N ILE A 342 4.90 -6.29 -38.88
CA ILE A 342 6.05 -5.56 -39.42
C ILE A 342 6.10 -5.69 -40.95
N LEU A 343 5.93 -6.91 -41.48
CA LEU A 343 5.92 -7.15 -42.94
C LEU A 343 4.75 -6.42 -43.61
N CYS A 344 3.55 -6.48 -43.04
CA CYS A 344 2.38 -5.76 -43.53
C CYS A 344 2.57 -4.24 -43.46
N HIS A 345 3.22 -3.71 -42.40
CA HIS A 345 3.55 -2.30 -42.29
C HIS A 345 4.54 -1.87 -43.39
N ALA A 346 5.55 -2.68 -43.69
CA ALA A 346 6.49 -2.43 -44.78
C ALA A 346 5.79 -2.46 -46.15
N LEU A 347 4.92 -3.44 -46.40
CA LEU A 347 4.12 -3.51 -47.62
C LEU A 347 3.16 -2.32 -47.77
N ALA A 348 2.49 -1.91 -46.69
CA ALA A 348 1.61 -0.73 -46.70
C ALA A 348 2.39 0.57 -46.98
N ALA A 349 3.65 0.66 -46.55
CA ALA A 349 4.54 1.76 -46.90
C ALA A 349 4.87 1.78 -48.40
N VAL A 350 5.11 0.61 -49.01
CA VAL A 350 5.33 0.50 -50.46
C VAL A 350 4.08 0.90 -51.25
N VAL A 351 2.90 0.50 -50.80
CA VAL A 351 1.60 0.80 -51.45
C VAL A 351 1.09 2.23 -51.15
N LYS A 352 1.79 3.02 -50.33
CA LYS A 352 1.43 4.39 -49.90
C LYS A 352 0.05 4.50 -49.22
N PHE A 353 -0.45 3.42 -48.61
CA PHE A 353 -1.73 3.46 -47.90
C PHE A 353 -1.53 3.98 -46.46
N GLN A 354 -1.70 5.29 -46.28
CA GLN A 354 -1.32 5.96 -45.03
C GLN A 354 -2.14 5.56 -43.79
N ARG A 355 -3.46 5.36 -43.93
CA ARG A 355 -4.34 5.00 -42.80
C ARG A 355 -4.07 3.59 -42.27
N SER A 356 -4.00 2.60 -43.16
CA SER A 356 -3.64 1.21 -42.84
C SER A 356 -2.24 1.11 -42.24
N ARG A 357 -1.25 1.84 -42.79
CA ARG A 357 0.10 1.90 -42.23
C ARG A 357 0.10 2.37 -40.77
N ARG A 358 -0.63 3.44 -40.44
CA ARG A 358 -0.74 3.94 -39.06
C ARG A 358 -1.40 2.92 -38.13
N LEU A 359 -2.49 2.28 -38.56
CA LEU A 359 -3.18 1.25 -37.77
C LEU A 359 -2.29 0.02 -37.50
N LEU A 360 -1.59 -0.47 -38.53
CA LEU A 360 -0.65 -1.58 -38.41
C LEU A 360 0.53 -1.24 -37.50
N GLY A 361 1.03 0.00 -37.56
CA GLY A 361 2.08 0.50 -36.68
C GLY A 361 1.67 0.53 -35.21
N ILE A 362 0.46 1.02 -34.90
CA ILE A 362 -0.10 1.03 -33.53
C ILE A 362 -0.30 -0.41 -33.04
N CYS A 363 -0.88 -1.28 -33.87
CA CYS A 363 -1.08 -2.70 -33.52
C CYS A 363 0.25 -3.41 -33.21
N TYR A 364 1.29 -3.16 -34.02
CA TYR A 364 2.62 -3.66 -33.76
C TYR A 364 3.19 -3.15 -32.42
N ILE A 365 3.03 -1.87 -32.09
CA ILE A 365 3.50 -1.31 -30.80
C ILE A 365 2.82 -2.02 -29.63
N VAL A 366 1.50 -2.26 -29.69
CA VAL A 366 0.75 -2.97 -28.64
C VAL A 366 1.29 -4.39 -28.45
N VAL A 367 1.46 -5.15 -29.54
CA VAL A 367 2.02 -6.52 -29.48
C VAL A 367 3.46 -6.51 -28.98
N LYS A 368 4.29 -5.58 -29.45
CA LYS A 368 5.69 -5.43 -29.05
C LYS A 368 5.81 -5.14 -27.55
N VAL A 369 5.07 -4.16 -27.02
CA VAL A 369 5.12 -3.81 -25.59
C VAL A 369 4.64 -4.99 -24.75
N SER A 370 3.56 -5.66 -25.15
CA SER A 370 3.05 -6.84 -24.43
C SER A 370 4.09 -7.97 -24.36
N LEU A 371 4.77 -8.27 -25.47
CA LEU A 371 5.86 -9.26 -25.50
C LEU A 371 7.05 -8.85 -24.62
N LEU A 372 7.47 -7.59 -24.67
CA LEU A 372 8.58 -7.09 -23.85
C LEU A 372 8.24 -7.13 -22.35
N VAL A 373 7.00 -6.85 -21.97
CA VAL A 373 6.52 -6.98 -20.58
C VAL A 373 6.58 -8.44 -20.11
N VAL A 374 6.14 -9.41 -20.92
CA VAL A 374 6.25 -10.84 -20.58
C VAL A 374 7.70 -11.27 -20.39
N VAL A 375 8.62 -10.76 -21.23
CA VAL A 375 10.05 -11.07 -21.11
C VAL A 375 10.68 -10.42 -19.86
N GLU A 376 10.40 -9.14 -19.58
CA GLU A 376 11.01 -8.42 -18.46
C GLU A 376 10.40 -8.79 -17.09
N ILE A 377 9.08 -9.03 -17.00
CA ILE A 377 8.37 -9.33 -15.74
C ILE A 377 8.17 -10.84 -15.54
N GLY A 378 8.00 -11.62 -16.60
CA GLY A 378 7.80 -13.07 -16.51
C GLY A 378 9.11 -13.85 -16.58
N VAL A 379 9.79 -13.76 -17.72
CA VAL A 379 10.93 -14.63 -18.05
C VAL A 379 12.19 -14.25 -17.27
N PHE A 380 12.52 -12.97 -17.17
CA PHE A 380 13.74 -12.52 -16.50
C PHE A 380 13.82 -12.97 -15.02
N PRO A 381 12.77 -12.79 -14.19
CA PRO A 381 12.77 -13.31 -12.82
C PRO A 381 12.83 -14.84 -12.76
N LEU A 382 12.15 -15.53 -13.67
CA LEU A 382 12.20 -17.00 -13.72
C LEU A 382 13.62 -17.53 -13.96
N ILE A 383 14.37 -16.92 -14.89
CA ILE A 383 15.79 -17.24 -15.11
C ILE A 383 16.60 -16.99 -13.84
N CYS A 384 16.39 -15.87 -13.17
CA CYS A 384 17.08 -15.56 -11.92
C CYS A 384 16.74 -16.59 -10.81
N GLY A 385 15.48 -17.01 -10.72
CA GLY A 385 15.03 -18.05 -9.79
C GLY A 385 15.70 -19.40 -10.05
N TRP A 386 15.83 -19.81 -11.31
CA TRP A 386 16.54 -21.04 -11.68
C TRP A 386 18.03 -20.96 -11.33
N TRP A 387 18.68 -19.82 -11.57
CA TRP A 387 20.07 -19.62 -11.14
C TRP A 387 20.23 -19.77 -9.62
N LEU A 388 19.31 -19.20 -8.84
CA LEU A 388 19.32 -19.31 -7.38
C LEU A 388 19.12 -20.76 -6.92
N ASP A 389 18.13 -21.48 -7.47
CA ASP A 389 17.87 -22.88 -7.08
C ASP A 389 19.08 -23.76 -7.42
N ILE A 390 19.59 -23.72 -8.65
CA ILE A 390 20.75 -24.51 -9.10
C ILE A 390 21.98 -24.23 -8.22
N CYS A 391 22.24 -22.96 -7.88
CA CYS A 391 23.36 -22.59 -7.02
C CYS A 391 23.17 -23.02 -5.55
N SER A 392 21.93 -23.26 -5.12
CA SER A 392 21.57 -23.64 -3.74
C SER A 392 21.40 -25.14 -3.52
N LEU A 393 21.45 -25.98 -4.57
CA LEU A 393 21.23 -27.44 -4.46
C LEU A 393 22.14 -28.11 -3.42
N GLU A 394 23.43 -27.81 -3.46
CA GLU A 394 24.42 -28.37 -2.52
C GLU A 394 24.20 -27.89 -1.07
N MET A 395 23.47 -26.79 -0.86
CA MET A 395 23.13 -26.29 0.47
C MET A 395 22.09 -27.17 1.17
N PHE A 396 21.19 -27.80 0.40
CA PHE A 396 20.07 -28.61 0.91
C PHE A 396 20.24 -30.12 0.70
N ASP A 397 21.41 -30.58 0.25
CA ASP A 397 21.67 -31.98 -0.15
C ASP A 397 20.75 -32.50 -1.27
N ALA A 398 20.23 -31.60 -2.10
CA ALA A 398 19.36 -31.94 -3.22
C ALA A 398 20.18 -32.10 -4.51
N THR A 399 19.76 -33.01 -5.39
CA THR A 399 20.36 -33.17 -6.73
C THR A 399 19.48 -32.55 -7.83
N LEU A 400 20.06 -32.29 -9.00
CA LEU A 400 19.28 -31.86 -10.18
C LEU A 400 18.18 -32.87 -10.55
N LYS A 401 18.42 -34.16 -10.28
CA LYS A 401 17.45 -35.23 -10.53
C LYS A 401 16.24 -35.15 -9.60
N ASP A 402 16.45 -34.80 -8.33
CA ASP A 402 15.36 -34.61 -7.38
C ASP A 402 14.48 -33.40 -7.77
N ARG A 403 15.10 -32.37 -8.35
CA ARG A 403 14.37 -31.21 -8.91
C ARG A 403 13.61 -31.55 -10.18
N GLU A 404 14.18 -32.35 -11.06
CA GLU A 404 13.49 -32.86 -12.26
C GLU A 404 12.24 -33.65 -11.85
N LEU A 405 12.35 -34.57 -10.89
CA LEU A 405 11.19 -35.29 -10.34
C LEU A 405 10.15 -34.37 -9.70
N SER A 406 10.60 -33.35 -8.96
CA SER A 406 9.69 -32.34 -8.39
C SER A 406 8.97 -31.55 -9.49
N PHE A 407 9.66 -31.20 -10.57
CA PHE A 407 9.09 -30.49 -11.71
C PHE A 407 8.07 -31.35 -12.48
N GLU A 408 8.36 -32.63 -12.71
CA GLU A 408 7.41 -33.57 -13.32
C GLU A 408 6.16 -33.77 -12.47
N SER A 409 6.31 -33.85 -11.14
CA SER A 409 5.17 -34.03 -10.22
C SER A 409 4.24 -32.82 -10.17
N ALA A 410 4.79 -31.60 -10.23
CA ALA A 410 4.05 -30.36 -10.10
C ALA A 410 4.71 -29.20 -10.89
N PRO A 411 4.56 -29.17 -12.22
CA PRO A 411 5.29 -28.23 -13.08
C PRO A 411 4.84 -26.77 -12.85
N GLY A 412 3.54 -26.54 -12.64
CA GLY A 412 2.99 -25.20 -12.43
C GLY A 412 3.47 -24.55 -11.12
N THR A 413 3.42 -25.30 -10.01
CA THR A 413 3.85 -24.77 -8.70
C THR A 413 5.36 -24.56 -8.65
N THR A 414 6.14 -25.46 -9.25
CA THR A 414 7.60 -25.29 -9.32
C THR A 414 7.96 -24.07 -10.15
N MET A 415 7.38 -23.85 -11.33
CA MET A 415 7.62 -22.61 -12.09
C MET A 415 7.23 -21.35 -11.32
N PHE A 416 6.06 -21.36 -10.66
CA PHE A 416 5.61 -20.23 -9.85
C PHE A 416 6.57 -19.92 -8.70
N LEU A 417 7.05 -20.93 -7.98
CA LEU A 417 8.00 -20.76 -6.88
C LEU A 417 9.33 -20.17 -7.37
N HIS A 418 9.87 -20.66 -8.50
CA HIS A 418 11.08 -20.09 -9.09
C HIS A 418 10.87 -18.64 -9.54
N TRP A 419 9.74 -18.34 -10.17
CA TRP A 419 9.39 -16.97 -10.55
C TRP A 419 9.27 -16.06 -9.32
N LEU A 420 8.61 -16.51 -8.26
CA LEU A 420 8.44 -15.76 -7.01
C LEU A 420 9.78 -15.46 -6.34
N VAL A 421 10.64 -16.47 -6.15
CA VAL A 421 11.98 -16.31 -5.57
C VAL A 421 12.83 -15.38 -6.43
N GLY A 422 12.76 -15.54 -7.76
CA GLY A 422 13.43 -14.67 -8.70
C GLY A 422 12.95 -13.21 -8.62
N MET A 423 11.65 -12.99 -8.49
CA MET A 423 11.07 -11.65 -8.35
C MET A 423 11.52 -10.95 -7.08
N VAL A 424 11.49 -11.69 -5.96
CA VAL A 424 11.99 -11.20 -4.67
C VAL A 424 13.47 -10.81 -4.78
N TYR A 425 14.28 -11.63 -5.44
CA TYR A 425 15.69 -11.32 -5.69
C TYR A 425 15.88 -10.06 -6.53
N VAL A 426 15.17 -9.92 -7.65
CA VAL A 426 15.24 -8.72 -8.52
C VAL A 426 14.86 -7.46 -7.73
N PHE A 427 13.82 -7.53 -6.90
CA PHE A 427 13.38 -6.42 -6.05
C PHE A 427 14.43 -6.02 -5.00
N TYR A 428 15.02 -6.97 -4.28
CA TYR A 428 16.08 -6.68 -3.30
C TYR A 428 17.35 -6.15 -3.96
N PHE A 429 17.71 -6.69 -5.13
CA PHE A 429 18.83 -6.18 -5.90
C PHE A 429 18.60 -4.73 -6.35
N ALA A 430 17.41 -4.43 -6.89
CA ALA A 430 17.04 -3.06 -7.25
C ALA A 430 17.11 -2.11 -6.05
N SER A 431 16.61 -2.53 -4.89
CA SER A 431 16.69 -1.78 -3.63
C SER A 431 18.15 -1.52 -3.21
N PHE A 432 19.03 -2.50 -3.39
CA PHE A 432 20.47 -2.33 -3.12
C PHE A 432 21.13 -1.34 -4.08
N ILE A 433 20.79 -1.37 -5.38
CA ILE A 433 21.29 -0.38 -6.35
C ILE A 433 20.86 1.04 -5.98
N LEU A 434 19.64 1.23 -5.47
CA LEU A 434 19.19 2.54 -4.97
C LEU A 434 20.04 3.01 -3.78
N LEU A 435 20.34 2.12 -2.83
CA LEU A 435 21.25 2.44 -1.72
C LEU A 435 22.66 2.79 -2.19
N LEU A 436 23.17 2.10 -3.22
CA LEU A 436 24.46 2.45 -3.82
C LEU A 436 24.43 3.84 -4.48
N ARG A 437 23.34 4.21 -5.16
CA ARG A 437 23.18 5.54 -5.77
C ARG A 437 23.14 6.67 -4.76
N GLU A 438 22.67 6.41 -3.54
CA GLU A 438 22.69 7.41 -2.46
C GLU A 438 24.09 7.65 -1.87
N VAL A 439 25.02 6.72 -2.05
CA VAL A 439 26.39 6.81 -1.48
C VAL A 439 27.41 7.19 -2.54
N LEU A 440 27.25 6.66 -3.75
CA LEU A 440 28.15 6.89 -4.87
C LEU A 440 27.78 8.17 -5.60
N ARG A 441 28.80 8.81 -6.17
CA ARG A 441 28.65 9.98 -7.03
C ARG A 441 27.73 9.67 -8.24
N PRO A 442 26.84 10.59 -8.64
CA PRO A 442 26.03 10.41 -9.83
C PRO A 442 26.90 10.31 -11.10
N GLY A 443 26.66 9.26 -11.88
CA GLY A 443 27.44 8.93 -13.09
C GLY A 443 28.37 7.72 -12.96
N VAL A 444 28.67 7.24 -11.74
CA VAL A 444 29.47 6.00 -11.55
C VAL A 444 28.69 4.77 -12.04
N LEU A 445 27.40 4.69 -11.70
CA LEU A 445 26.49 3.61 -12.08
C LEU A 445 25.75 3.88 -13.40
N TRP A 446 26.35 4.62 -14.33
CA TRP A 446 25.71 4.99 -15.61
C TRP A 446 25.26 3.79 -16.46
N PHE A 447 25.88 2.63 -16.27
CA PHE A 447 25.54 1.39 -16.98
C PHE A 447 24.31 0.68 -16.41
N LEU A 448 23.93 0.97 -15.15
CA LEU A 448 22.71 0.48 -14.52
C LEU A 448 21.62 1.53 -14.70
N ARG A 449 20.41 1.09 -15.07
CA ARG A 449 19.25 1.98 -15.25
C ARG A 449 18.84 2.55 -13.89
N ASN A 450 18.48 3.83 -13.83
CA ASN A 450 17.85 4.40 -12.64
C ASN A 450 16.35 4.13 -12.76
N LEU A 451 15.81 3.24 -11.93
CA LEU A 451 14.37 2.92 -11.95
C LEU A 451 13.51 4.04 -11.31
N ASN A 452 14.17 5.06 -10.75
CA ASN A 452 13.57 6.04 -9.87
C ASN A 452 13.81 7.49 -10.35
N ASP A 453 14.22 7.67 -11.60
CA ASP A 453 14.15 8.99 -12.23
C ASP A 453 12.66 9.29 -12.50
N PRO A 454 12.10 10.43 -12.07
CA PRO A 454 10.69 10.76 -12.26
C PRO A 454 10.30 10.88 -13.74
N ASP A 455 11.28 11.16 -14.62
CA ASP A 455 11.11 11.18 -16.08
C ASP A 455 11.18 9.78 -16.72
N PHE A 456 11.50 8.75 -15.94
CA PHE A 456 11.67 7.38 -16.45
C PHE A 456 10.35 6.61 -16.42
N ASN A 457 9.67 6.58 -17.57
CA ASN A 457 8.55 5.68 -17.81
C ASN A 457 9.02 4.42 -18.55
N PRO A 458 9.07 3.22 -17.91
CA PRO A 458 9.63 2.01 -18.54
C PRO A 458 8.87 1.61 -19.81
N VAL A 459 7.57 1.86 -19.84
CA VAL A 459 6.72 1.54 -20.99
C VAL A 459 6.93 2.51 -22.14
N GLN A 460 7.20 3.79 -21.87
CA GLN A 460 7.59 4.74 -22.93
C GLN A 460 8.91 4.31 -23.57
N GLU A 461 9.88 3.86 -22.77
CA GLU A 461 11.14 3.32 -23.31
C GLU A 461 10.90 2.06 -24.19
N MET A 462 10.02 1.15 -23.77
CA MET A 462 9.61 0.00 -24.58
C MET A 462 8.94 0.38 -25.90
N ILE A 463 8.23 1.51 -25.96
CA ILE A 463 7.60 2.02 -27.19
C ILE A 463 8.68 2.53 -28.15
N HIS A 464 9.57 3.41 -27.69
CA HIS A 464 10.50 4.14 -28.56
C HIS A 464 11.73 3.32 -29.00
N LEU A 465 12.28 2.44 -28.17
CA LEU A 465 13.52 1.73 -28.50
C LEU A 465 13.29 0.48 -29.37
N PRO A 466 14.19 0.15 -30.32
CA PRO A 466 14.08 -1.07 -31.13
C PRO A 466 14.34 -2.33 -30.29
N ILE A 467 13.70 -3.45 -30.68
CA ILE A 467 13.75 -4.75 -29.96
C ILE A 467 15.19 -5.23 -29.72
N TYR A 468 16.11 -5.05 -30.69
CA TYR A 468 17.50 -5.46 -30.54
C TYR A 468 18.22 -4.77 -29.36
N ARG A 469 17.91 -3.49 -29.08
CA ARG A 469 18.49 -2.80 -27.91
C ARG A 469 17.97 -3.41 -26.60
N HIS A 470 16.68 -3.75 -26.53
CA HIS A 470 16.11 -4.47 -25.39
C HIS A 470 16.74 -5.84 -25.21
N LEU A 471 16.86 -6.62 -26.29
CA LEU A 471 17.46 -7.97 -26.24
C LEU A 471 18.92 -7.92 -25.76
N ARG A 472 19.73 -7.00 -26.31
CA ARG A 472 21.12 -6.81 -25.85
C ARG A 472 21.18 -6.46 -24.36
N ARG A 473 20.30 -5.57 -23.89
CA ARG A 473 20.22 -5.19 -22.48
C ARG A 473 19.75 -6.34 -21.60
N PHE A 474 18.77 -7.11 -22.05
CA PHE A 474 18.28 -8.32 -21.37
C PHE A 474 19.41 -9.35 -21.19
N ILE A 475 20.19 -9.61 -22.24
CA ILE A 475 21.33 -10.54 -22.16
C ILE A 475 22.39 -10.02 -21.17
N LEU A 476 22.74 -8.73 -21.23
CA LEU A 476 23.67 -8.12 -20.28
C LEU A 476 23.15 -8.23 -18.84
N SER A 477 21.86 -8.01 -18.64
CA SER A 477 21.18 -8.18 -17.35
C SER A 477 21.34 -9.62 -16.84
N VAL A 478 20.94 -10.62 -17.63
CA VAL A 478 21.04 -12.04 -17.23
C VAL A 478 22.49 -12.42 -16.86
N ILE A 479 23.49 -11.94 -17.60
CA ILE A 479 24.90 -12.20 -17.30
C ILE A 479 25.31 -11.55 -15.98
N VAL A 480 24.99 -10.26 -15.77
CA VAL A 480 25.35 -9.54 -14.53
C VAL A 480 24.69 -10.18 -13.33
N PHE A 481 23.36 -10.35 -13.37
CA PHE A 481 22.61 -10.95 -12.26
C PHE A 481 23.04 -12.39 -11.98
N GLY A 482 23.28 -13.18 -13.03
CA GLY A 482 23.78 -14.53 -12.89
C GLY A 482 25.17 -14.59 -12.27
N SER A 483 26.13 -13.81 -12.77
CA SER A 483 27.50 -13.79 -12.24
C SER A 483 27.56 -13.42 -10.75
N ILE A 484 26.68 -12.52 -10.30
CA ILE A 484 26.55 -12.14 -8.90
C ILE A 484 26.00 -13.31 -8.07
N VAL A 485 25.01 -14.06 -8.56
CA VAL A 485 24.49 -15.26 -7.87
C VAL A 485 25.57 -16.33 -7.71
N LEU A 486 26.39 -16.59 -8.74
CA LEU A 486 27.51 -17.53 -8.62
C LEU A 486 28.53 -17.09 -7.57
N LEU A 487 28.82 -15.79 -7.51
CA LEU A 487 29.77 -15.22 -6.55
C LEU A 487 29.21 -15.19 -5.13
N MET A 488 27.92 -14.88 -4.96
CA MET A 488 27.28 -14.71 -3.66
C MET A 488 26.70 -15.99 -3.07
N LEU A 489 26.48 -17.05 -3.85
CA LEU A 489 25.94 -18.32 -3.34
C LEU A 489 26.83 -19.51 -3.69
N TRP A 490 27.01 -19.80 -4.97
CA TRP A 490 27.66 -21.04 -5.41
C TRP A 490 29.11 -21.16 -4.90
N LEU A 491 29.91 -20.10 -5.06
CA LEU A 491 31.30 -20.09 -4.61
C LEU A 491 31.43 -20.19 -3.08
N PRO A 492 30.71 -19.39 -2.25
CA PRO A 492 30.68 -19.56 -0.80
C PRO A 492 30.27 -20.97 -0.36
N ILE A 493 29.22 -21.56 -0.95
CA ILE A 493 28.72 -22.89 -0.56
C ILE A 493 29.81 -23.95 -0.81
N ARG A 494 30.51 -23.87 -1.95
CA ARG A 494 31.67 -24.73 -2.24
C ARG A 494 32.81 -24.56 -1.25
N ILE A 495 33.12 -23.32 -0.86
CA ILE A 495 34.12 -23.02 0.18
C ILE A 495 33.70 -23.61 1.53
N ILE A 496 32.45 -23.44 1.94
CA ILE A 496 31.90 -23.97 3.19
C ILE A 496 31.99 -25.49 3.22
N LYS A 497 31.58 -26.16 2.14
CA LYS A 497 31.65 -27.63 2.03
C LYS A 497 33.07 -28.17 2.19
N HIS A 498 34.06 -27.42 1.71
CA HIS A 498 35.46 -27.81 1.84
C HIS A 498 36.06 -27.47 3.21
N MET A 499 35.73 -26.29 3.77
CA MET A 499 36.28 -25.80 5.04
C MET A 499 35.58 -26.40 6.28
N LEU A 500 34.27 -26.66 6.19
CA LEU A 500 33.38 -27.09 7.28
C LEU A 500 32.48 -28.26 6.81
N PRO A 501 33.02 -29.47 6.66
CA PRO A 501 32.29 -30.61 6.07
C PRO A 501 31.10 -31.09 6.91
N THR A 502 31.06 -30.76 8.21
CA THR A 502 29.95 -31.13 9.11
C THR A 502 28.87 -30.06 9.23
N PHE A 503 29.03 -28.91 8.56
CA PHE A 503 28.11 -27.78 8.69
C PHE A 503 26.88 -27.92 7.77
N LEU A 504 27.11 -28.35 6.53
CA LEU A 504 26.05 -28.69 5.57
C LEU A 504 25.62 -30.16 5.77
N PRO A 505 24.38 -30.53 5.40
CA PRO A 505 23.36 -29.72 4.73
C PRO A 505 22.47 -28.91 5.68
N TYR A 506 21.78 -27.93 5.12
CA TYR A 506 20.72 -27.23 5.84
C TYR A 506 19.45 -28.09 5.86
N ASN A 507 19.05 -28.52 7.05
CA ASN A 507 17.85 -29.34 7.23
C ASN A 507 16.59 -28.47 7.05
N VAL A 508 15.97 -28.59 5.89
CA VAL A 508 14.62 -28.08 5.61
C VAL A 508 13.69 -29.30 5.62
N MET A 509 13.15 -29.62 6.80
CA MET A 509 12.14 -30.68 6.95
C MET A 509 10.82 -30.13 6.43
N LEU A 510 10.52 -30.34 5.15
CA LEU A 510 9.22 -29.99 4.55
C LEU A 510 8.16 -31.10 4.73
N TYR A 511 8.51 -32.18 5.45
CA TYR A 511 7.68 -33.38 5.61
C TYR A 511 7.65 -33.82 7.06
N SER A 512 6.53 -33.58 7.77
CA SER A 512 5.94 -34.54 8.72
C SER A 512 4.56 -34.08 9.22
N ASP A 513 3.52 -34.86 8.92
CA ASP A 513 2.23 -35.16 9.59
C ASP A 513 1.44 -34.11 10.43
N ALA A 514 1.91 -32.88 10.61
CA ALA A 514 1.22 -31.78 11.31
C ALA A 514 1.44 -30.42 10.60
N PRO A 515 0.98 -30.27 9.35
CA PRO A 515 1.28 -29.13 8.46
C PRO A 515 0.84 -27.76 9.01
N VAL A 516 -0.16 -27.72 9.90
CA VAL A 516 -0.68 -26.46 10.46
C VAL A 516 0.29 -25.86 11.48
N SER A 517 1.06 -26.70 12.18
CA SER A 517 1.92 -26.25 13.28
C SER A 517 3.21 -25.57 12.81
N GLU A 518 3.84 -26.10 11.78
CA GLU A 518 5.07 -25.53 11.21
C GLU A 518 4.78 -24.24 10.44
N LEU A 519 3.70 -24.22 9.65
CA LEU A 519 3.28 -23.05 8.89
C LEU A 519 2.95 -21.84 9.80
N SER A 520 2.39 -22.08 10.98
CA SER A 520 2.11 -21.02 11.96
C SER A 520 3.37 -20.35 12.51
N LEU A 521 4.46 -21.12 12.68
CA LEU A 521 5.74 -20.63 13.20
C LEU A 521 6.51 -19.88 12.09
N GLU A 522 6.49 -20.39 10.86
CA GLU A 522 7.04 -19.70 9.69
C GLU A 522 6.31 -18.36 9.42
N LEU A 523 4.98 -18.34 9.54
CA LEU A 523 4.20 -17.11 9.43
C LEU A 523 4.50 -16.14 10.57
N LEU A 524 4.71 -16.61 11.81
CA LEU A 524 5.11 -15.76 12.92
C LEU A 524 6.50 -15.15 12.70
N LEU A 525 7.45 -15.94 12.20
CA LEU A 525 8.78 -15.46 11.83
C LEU A 525 8.68 -14.38 10.73
N LEU A 526 7.88 -14.63 9.70
CA LEU A 526 7.74 -13.73 8.55
C LEU A 526 6.90 -12.47 8.87
N GLN A 527 5.97 -12.54 9.82
CA GLN A 527 5.04 -11.43 10.12
C GLN A 527 5.41 -10.60 11.35
N VAL A 528 6.23 -11.13 12.26
CA VAL A 528 6.63 -10.45 13.50
C VAL A 528 8.13 -10.19 13.51
N VAL A 529 8.94 -11.22 13.25
CA VAL A 529 10.40 -11.10 13.37
C VAL A 529 11.00 -10.38 12.17
N LEU A 530 10.60 -10.74 10.95
CA LEU A 530 11.13 -10.15 9.73
C LEU A 530 10.80 -8.64 9.59
N PRO A 531 9.56 -8.18 9.86
CA PRO A 531 9.27 -6.75 9.86
C PRO A 531 9.99 -6.04 10.99
N ALA A 532 10.08 -6.59 12.21
CA ALA A 532 10.83 -5.94 13.29
C ALA A 532 12.34 -5.76 13.00
N LEU A 533 12.92 -6.66 12.20
CA LEU A 533 14.29 -6.54 11.68
C LEU A 533 14.41 -5.49 10.56
N LEU A 534 13.42 -5.42 9.66
CA LEU A 534 13.45 -4.57 8.46
C LEU A 534 12.90 -3.14 8.69
N GLU A 535 11.93 -2.98 9.59
CA GLU A 535 11.18 -1.75 9.89
C GLU A 535 11.94 -0.78 10.81
N GLN A 536 13.06 -1.21 11.39
CA GLN A 536 13.98 -0.29 12.03
C GLN A 536 14.76 0.46 10.96
N GLY A 537 14.33 1.67 10.58
CA GLY A 537 15.03 2.55 9.62
C GLY A 537 16.54 2.77 9.92
N HIS A 538 16.98 2.42 11.13
CA HIS A 538 18.40 2.31 11.49
C HIS A 538 19.18 1.26 10.70
N THR A 539 18.60 0.15 10.24
CA THR A 539 19.33 -0.86 9.43
C THR A 539 19.74 -0.30 8.09
N ARG A 540 18.86 0.46 7.43
CA ARG A 540 19.17 1.20 6.20
C ARG A 540 20.27 2.23 6.42
N GLN A 541 20.17 3.05 7.46
CA GLN A 541 21.20 4.04 7.80
C GLN A 541 22.54 3.38 8.12
N TRP A 542 22.53 2.27 8.85
CA TRP A 542 23.72 1.51 9.18
C TRP A 542 24.34 0.87 7.93
N LEU A 543 23.53 0.29 7.05
CA LEU A 543 23.98 -0.26 5.77
C LEU A 543 24.57 0.86 4.88
N LYS A 544 23.94 2.03 4.82
CA LYS A 544 24.47 3.22 4.13
C LYS A 544 25.82 3.65 4.73
N GLY A 545 25.93 3.68 6.05
CA GLY A 545 27.18 3.97 6.75
C GLY A 545 28.28 2.95 6.45
N LEU A 546 27.95 1.66 6.41
CA LEU A 546 28.87 0.57 6.10
C LEU A 546 29.34 0.64 4.65
N VAL A 547 28.41 0.82 3.69
CA VAL A 547 28.75 1.01 2.28
C VAL A 547 29.63 2.24 2.12
N ARG A 548 29.31 3.37 2.77
CA ARG A 548 30.14 4.59 2.73
C ARG A 548 31.54 4.36 3.30
N ALA A 549 31.66 3.67 4.43
CA ALA A 549 32.94 3.34 5.02
C ALA A 549 33.77 2.43 4.09
N TRP A 550 33.13 1.46 3.44
CA TRP A 550 33.77 0.61 2.44
C TRP A 550 34.22 1.40 1.21
N THR A 551 33.37 2.28 0.66
CA THR A 551 33.71 3.11 -0.52
C THR A 551 34.84 4.07 -0.22
N VAL A 552 34.89 4.65 0.99
CA VAL A 552 35.99 5.52 1.43
C VAL A 552 37.28 4.72 1.55
N THR A 553 37.23 3.54 2.19
CA THR A 553 38.40 2.67 2.33
C THR A 553 38.94 2.20 0.98
N ALA A 554 38.07 1.75 0.08
CA ALA A 554 38.43 1.35 -1.28
C ALA A 554 38.95 2.54 -2.11
N GLY A 555 38.31 3.72 -1.95
CA GLY A 555 38.69 4.96 -2.61
C GLY A 555 40.09 5.44 -2.21
N TYR A 556 40.47 5.32 -0.93
CA TYR A 556 41.82 5.63 -0.47
C TYR A 556 42.84 4.56 -0.89
N LEU A 557 42.51 3.28 -0.78
CA LEU A 557 43.43 2.19 -1.12
C LEU A 557 43.81 2.16 -2.60
N LEU A 558 42.86 2.49 -3.48
CA LEU A 558 43.04 2.48 -4.94
C LEU A 558 43.23 3.88 -5.54
N ASP A 559 43.22 4.93 -4.71
CA ASP A 559 43.31 6.34 -5.11
C ASP A 559 42.27 6.68 -6.22
N LEU A 560 41.02 6.30 -5.91
CA LEU A 560 39.79 6.49 -6.70
C LEU A 560 38.73 7.30 -5.93
N HIS A 561 39.10 7.92 -4.81
CA HIS A 561 38.20 8.69 -3.95
C HIS A 561 37.39 9.75 -4.74
N SER A 562 38.07 10.59 -5.52
CA SER A 562 37.46 11.62 -6.37
C SER A 562 36.48 11.05 -7.42
N TYR A 563 36.73 9.83 -7.90
CA TYR A 563 35.83 9.16 -8.87
C TYR A 563 34.56 8.60 -8.20
N LEU A 564 34.69 7.98 -7.01
CA LEU A 564 33.58 7.30 -6.34
C LEU A 564 32.69 8.24 -5.51
N LEU A 565 33.28 9.22 -4.82
CA LEU A 565 32.58 10.08 -3.85
C LEU A 565 32.55 11.57 -4.26
N GLY A 566 33.33 11.97 -5.27
CA GLY A 566 33.56 13.38 -5.61
C GLY A 566 34.55 14.06 -4.66
N ASP A 567 34.93 15.31 -4.98
CA ASP A 567 35.82 16.11 -4.14
C ASP A 567 34.98 16.81 -3.05
N GLN A 568 35.26 16.48 -1.79
CA GLN A 568 34.41 16.81 -0.63
C GLN A 568 34.43 18.31 -0.28
N GLU A 569 35.45 19.06 -0.72
CA GLU A 569 35.68 20.47 -0.35
C GLU A 569 34.74 21.48 -1.05
N GLU A 570 34.27 21.23 -2.27
CA GLU A 570 33.29 22.12 -2.93
C GLU A 570 31.87 21.91 -2.41
N ASN A 571 31.55 20.69 -1.97
CA ASN A 571 30.21 20.33 -1.51
C ASN A 571 29.97 20.78 -0.06
N GLU A 572 30.97 20.85 0.82
CA GLU A 572 30.80 21.43 2.18
C GLU A 572 30.65 22.96 2.15
N ASN A 573 31.31 23.65 1.23
CA ASN A 573 31.12 25.10 1.05
C ASN A 573 29.75 25.42 0.43
N ASN A 574 29.32 24.68 -0.60
CA ASN A 574 27.97 24.82 -1.16
C ASN A 574 26.88 24.31 -0.21
N ALA A 575 27.11 23.25 0.56
CA ALA A 575 26.15 22.75 1.55
C ALA A 575 26.07 23.65 2.79
N ASN A 576 27.14 24.34 3.21
CA ASN A 576 27.03 25.38 4.24
C ASN A 576 26.29 26.62 3.73
N GLN A 577 26.42 26.95 2.45
CA GLN A 577 25.70 28.07 1.83
C GLN A 577 24.22 27.73 1.54
N GLN A 578 23.93 26.48 1.14
CA GLN A 578 22.57 25.94 1.02
C GLN A 578 21.94 25.56 2.36
N ALA A 579 22.69 25.18 3.40
CA ALA A 579 22.15 24.98 4.74
C ALA A 579 21.89 26.32 5.44
N ALA A 580 22.64 27.38 5.12
CA ALA A 580 22.29 28.73 5.53
C ALA A 580 20.97 29.20 4.87
N ASN A 581 20.76 28.93 3.58
CA ASN A 581 19.50 29.23 2.89
C ASN A 581 18.34 28.30 3.28
N ASN A 582 18.58 26.99 3.43
CA ASN A 582 17.55 26.02 3.83
C ASN A 582 17.19 26.12 5.32
N ASN A 583 18.06 26.61 6.20
CA ASN A 583 17.67 26.92 7.58
C ASN A 583 16.73 28.14 7.65
N GLN A 584 16.64 28.95 6.60
CA GLN A 584 15.69 30.04 6.48
C GLN A 584 14.32 29.56 5.96
N HIS A 585 14.27 28.49 5.15
CA HIS A 585 13.00 27.88 4.68
C HIS A 585 12.49 26.72 5.55
N ALA A 586 13.36 25.95 6.20
CA ALA A 586 12.98 24.84 7.09
C ALA A 586 12.44 25.32 8.44
N ARG A 587 12.62 26.60 8.79
CA ARG A 587 12.02 27.20 9.97
C ARG A 587 10.54 27.54 9.77
N ASN A 588 10.08 27.65 8.51
CA ASN A 588 8.72 28.05 8.15
C ASN A 588 7.80 26.87 7.76
N ASN A 589 8.30 25.64 7.63
CA ASN A 589 7.46 24.50 7.21
C ASN A 589 7.85 23.17 7.90
N ALA A 590 7.86 23.15 9.23
CA ALA A 590 8.03 21.93 10.01
C ALA A 590 6.75 21.59 10.81
N VAL A 591 5.80 20.93 10.16
CA VAL A 591 4.73 20.18 10.85
C VAL A 591 5.24 18.74 11.08
N PRO A 592 5.22 18.21 12.32
CA PRO A 592 5.67 16.85 12.58
C PRO A 592 4.58 15.85 12.17
N VAL A 593 4.74 15.19 11.02
CA VAL A 593 3.92 14.03 10.64
C VAL A 593 4.44 12.80 11.38
N VAL A 594 3.68 12.37 12.39
CA VAL A 594 3.89 11.10 13.09
C VAL A 594 3.15 10.00 12.34
N GLY A 595 3.93 9.02 11.88
CA GLY A 595 3.45 7.67 11.62
C GLY A 595 2.96 7.41 10.20
N GLU A 596 3.84 6.85 9.36
CA GLU A 596 3.41 5.94 8.30
C GLU A 596 4.58 5.04 7.88
N GLY A 597 4.29 3.74 7.78
CA GLY A 597 5.26 2.67 7.65
C GLY A 597 5.93 2.58 6.27
N LEU A 598 6.48 1.40 5.99
CA LEU A 598 7.31 1.04 4.82
C LEU A 598 6.80 1.56 3.45
N HIS A 599 5.50 1.81 3.29
CA HIS A 599 4.88 2.41 2.09
C HIS A 599 5.25 3.88 1.88
N ALA A 600 5.24 4.71 2.94
CA ALA A 600 5.65 6.12 2.84
C ALA A 600 7.16 6.27 2.58
N ALA A 601 7.98 5.32 3.06
CA ALA A 601 9.40 5.25 2.73
C ALA A 601 9.65 4.83 1.27
N HIS A 602 8.78 3.99 0.69
CA HIS A 602 8.79 3.64 -0.73
C HIS A 602 8.29 4.79 -1.61
N GLN A 603 7.35 5.60 -1.09
CA GLN A 603 6.84 6.79 -1.77
C GLN A 603 7.80 7.98 -1.69
N ALA A 604 8.55 8.12 -0.60
CA ALA A 604 9.65 9.10 -0.47
C ALA A 604 10.84 8.78 -1.38
N ILE A 605 11.03 7.51 -1.76
CA ILE A 605 11.99 7.11 -2.79
C ILE A 605 11.56 7.72 -4.15
N LEU A 606 10.29 7.65 -4.52
CA LEU A 606 9.78 8.13 -5.81
C LEU A 606 9.93 9.66 -6.03
N GLN A 607 10.11 10.46 -4.97
CA GLN A 607 10.07 11.93 -5.07
C GLN A 607 11.45 12.63 -5.01
N GLN A 608 12.58 11.95 -4.82
CA GLN A 608 13.86 12.61 -4.49
C GLN A 608 14.99 12.56 -5.55
N GLY A 609 14.70 12.37 -6.84
CA GLY A 609 15.76 12.25 -7.85
C GLY A 609 15.60 13.13 -9.08
N GLY A 610 15.77 14.44 -8.99
CA GLY A 610 15.97 15.27 -10.19
C GLY A 610 17.26 14.89 -10.92
N PRO A 611 17.37 15.09 -12.25
CA PRO A 611 18.56 14.75 -13.03
C PRO A 611 19.76 15.56 -12.58
N VAL A 612 20.64 14.93 -11.83
CA VAL A 612 21.90 15.52 -11.36
C VAL A 612 22.89 15.60 -12.53
N GLY A 613 23.20 16.84 -12.92
CA GLY A 613 24.13 17.15 -14.00
C GLY A 613 25.53 16.57 -13.80
N PHE A 614 26.34 16.62 -14.87
CA PHE A 614 27.71 16.12 -14.87
C PHE A 614 28.57 16.85 -13.82
N GLN A 615 29.01 16.12 -12.79
CA GLN A 615 30.05 16.61 -11.87
C GLN A 615 31.46 16.31 -12.44
N PRO A 616 32.44 17.21 -12.30
CA PRO A 616 33.83 16.89 -12.68
C PRO A 616 34.46 15.88 -11.71
N TYR A 617 35.45 15.11 -12.17
CA TYR A 617 36.27 14.24 -11.31
C TYR A 617 37.72 14.19 -11.79
N ARG A 618 38.65 13.95 -10.87
CA ARG A 618 40.06 13.81 -11.20
C ARG A 618 40.37 12.40 -11.68
N ARG A 619 40.86 12.25 -12.93
CA ARG A 619 41.28 10.96 -13.49
C ARG A 619 42.72 10.63 -13.06
N PRO A 620 42.97 9.56 -12.29
CA PRO A 620 44.32 9.16 -11.91
C PRO A 620 45.11 8.46 -13.03
N VAL A 621 46.43 8.36 -12.83
CA VAL A 621 47.35 7.63 -13.72
C VAL A 621 47.05 6.12 -13.64
N LYS A 622 46.98 5.43 -14.79
CA LYS A 622 46.53 4.02 -14.92
C LYS A 622 45.10 3.76 -14.45
N PHE A 623 44.18 4.69 -14.73
CA PHE A 623 42.75 4.58 -14.44
C PHE A 623 42.10 3.19 -14.73
N PRO A 624 42.22 2.58 -15.93
CA PRO A 624 41.52 1.33 -16.23
C PRO A 624 42.00 0.15 -15.36
N LEU A 625 43.29 0.10 -15.01
CA LEU A 625 43.84 -0.94 -14.15
C LEU A 625 43.31 -0.79 -12.71
N ARG A 626 43.16 0.45 -12.22
CA ARG A 626 42.59 0.71 -10.90
C ARG A 626 41.10 0.35 -10.82
N ILE A 627 40.34 0.58 -11.89
CA ILE A 627 38.95 0.12 -11.97
C ILE A 627 38.87 -1.41 -11.98
N LEU A 628 39.77 -2.10 -12.69
CA LEU A 628 39.83 -3.57 -12.66
C LEU A 628 40.16 -4.08 -11.25
N LEU A 629 41.12 -3.45 -10.56
CA LEU A 629 41.43 -3.75 -9.15
C LEU A 629 40.25 -3.47 -8.22
N LEU A 630 39.48 -2.40 -8.46
CA LEU A 630 38.26 -2.10 -7.71
C LEU A 630 37.21 -3.21 -7.87
N ILE A 631 37.00 -3.69 -9.10
CA ILE A 631 36.06 -4.80 -9.37
C ILE A 631 36.53 -6.07 -8.66
N ILE A 632 37.82 -6.41 -8.72
CA ILE A 632 38.37 -7.58 -8.00
C ILE A 632 38.20 -7.42 -6.48
N PHE A 633 38.52 -6.25 -5.93
CA PHE A 633 38.35 -5.97 -4.51
C PHE A 633 36.88 -6.05 -4.08
N MET A 634 35.96 -5.56 -4.91
CA MET A 634 34.52 -5.71 -4.71
C MET A 634 34.09 -7.18 -4.73
N CYS A 635 34.56 -7.97 -5.70
CA CYS A 635 34.28 -9.40 -5.76
C CYS A 635 34.77 -10.16 -4.51
N ILE A 636 35.98 -9.88 -4.03
CA ILE A 636 36.55 -10.50 -2.82
C ILE A 636 35.75 -10.10 -1.57
N THR A 637 35.44 -8.81 -1.43
CA THR A 637 34.69 -8.30 -0.27
C THR A 637 33.25 -8.82 -0.25
N LEU A 638 32.59 -8.92 -1.40
CA LEU A 638 31.28 -9.56 -1.54
C LEU A 638 31.33 -11.06 -1.20
N LEU A 639 32.36 -11.78 -1.65
CA LEU A 639 32.55 -13.19 -1.33
C LEU A 639 32.72 -13.41 0.18
N ILE A 640 33.55 -12.61 0.83
CA ILE A 640 33.76 -12.68 2.30
C ILE A 640 32.48 -12.32 3.04
N ALA A 641 31.80 -11.23 2.63
CA ALA A 641 30.54 -10.81 3.24
C ALA A 641 29.46 -11.89 3.11
N SER A 642 29.35 -12.53 1.94
CA SER A 642 28.44 -13.66 1.74
C SER A 642 28.81 -14.85 2.62
N LEU A 643 30.09 -15.24 2.68
CA LEU A 643 30.55 -16.34 3.52
C LEU A 643 30.18 -16.11 4.99
N ILE A 644 30.38 -14.89 5.50
CA ILE A 644 29.96 -14.50 6.84
C ILE A 644 28.43 -14.58 6.97
N CYS A 645 27.68 -14.03 6.01
CA CYS A 645 26.21 -14.02 6.06
C CYS A 645 25.59 -15.43 6.05
N LEU A 646 26.20 -16.37 5.33
CA LEU A 646 25.71 -17.76 5.26
C LEU A 646 26.14 -18.58 6.49
N THR A 647 27.33 -18.34 7.05
CA THR A 647 27.87 -19.19 8.13
C THR A 647 27.59 -18.65 9.53
N LEU A 648 27.79 -17.36 9.77
CA LEU A 648 27.81 -16.78 11.11
C LEU A 648 26.42 -16.78 11.79
N PRO A 649 25.32 -16.40 11.11
CA PRO A 649 23.98 -16.54 11.68
C PRO A 649 23.63 -17.99 12.00
N VAL A 650 23.82 -18.92 11.07
CA VAL A 650 23.45 -20.33 11.29
C VAL A 650 24.31 -20.96 12.39
N PHE A 651 25.60 -20.64 12.46
CA PHE A 651 26.49 -21.11 13.53
C PHE A 651 26.06 -20.59 14.90
N ALA A 652 25.81 -19.28 15.03
CA ALA A 652 25.33 -18.67 16.27
C ALA A 652 23.96 -19.23 16.68
N GLY A 653 23.08 -19.48 15.70
CA GLY A 653 21.77 -20.06 15.90
C GLY A 653 21.80 -21.51 16.39
N ARG A 654 22.60 -22.36 15.75
CA ARG A 654 22.80 -23.77 16.17
C ARG A 654 23.42 -23.82 17.57
N TRP A 655 24.39 -22.96 17.86
CA TRP A 655 25.00 -22.84 19.18
C TRP A 655 23.97 -22.45 20.24
N LEU A 656 23.13 -21.44 19.96
CA LEU A 656 22.08 -20.99 20.87
C LEU A 656 21.03 -22.09 21.11
N MET A 657 20.55 -22.72 20.04
CA MET A 657 19.49 -23.73 20.13
C MET A 657 19.98 -25.02 20.80
N SER A 658 21.27 -25.35 20.70
CA SER A 658 21.87 -26.49 21.39
C SER A 658 21.67 -26.44 22.92
N PHE A 659 21.57 -25.25 23.52
CA PHE A 659 21.29 -25.12 24.96
C PHE A 659 19.89 -25.58 25.34
N TRP A 660 18.91 -25.44 24.45
CA TRP A 660 17.49 -25.73 24.74
C TRP A 660 17.04 -27.10 24.24
N THR A 661 17.43 -27.49 23.03
CA THR A 661 16.93 -28.70 22.36
C THR A 661 17.95 -29.84 22.31
N GLY A 662 19.12 -29.66 22.93
CA GLY A 662 20.19 -30.65 22.91
C GLY A 662 20.68 -30.95 21.49
N THR A 663 20.75 -32.23 21.12
CA THR A 663 21.22 -32.71 19.81
C THR A 663 20.11 -32.87 18.77
N ALA A 664 18.89 -32.40 19.03
CA ALA A 664 17.79 -32.51 18.07
C ALA A 664 18.04 -31.61 16.84
N LYS A 665 17.79 -32.16 15.64
CA LYS A 665 17.88 -31.40 14.39
C LYS A 665 16.64 -30.50 14.27
N ILE A 666 16.85 -29.20 14.36
CA ILE A 666 15.79 -28.18 14.19
C ILE A 666 15.83 -27.67 12.76
N HIS A 667 14.68 -27.19 12.26
CA HIS A 667 14.57 -26.51 10.99
C HIS A 667 15.55 -25.31 10.92
N GLU A 668 16.39 -25.27 9.88
CA GLU A 668 17.49 -24.28 9.82
C GLU A 668 17.03 -22.85 9.60
N LEU A 669 15.79 -22.64 9.15
CA LEU A 669 15.21 -21.31 9.10
C LEU A 669 15.16 -20.68 10.51
N TYR A 670 14.87 -21.48 11.54
CA TYR A 670 14.81 -21.01 12.93
C TYR A 670 16.20 -20.73 13.49
N THR A 671 17.17 -21.60 13.20
CA THR A 671 18.57 -21.38 13.63
C THR A 671 19.13 -20.13 12.95
N ALA A 672 18.96 -19.98 11.63
CA ALA A 672 19.41 -18.82 10.87
C ALA A 672 18.80 -17.51 11.39
N ALA A 673 17.49 -17.48 11.62
CA ALA A 673 16.81 -16.28 12.11
C ALA A 673 17.20 -15.91 13.55
N CYS A 674 17.23 -16.88 14.47
CA CYS A 674 17.65 -16.64 15.86
C CYS A 674 19.11 -16.17 15.91
N GLY A 675 19.97 -16.82 15.14
CA GLY A 675 21.38 -16.43 15.06
C GLY A 675 21.59 -15.06 14.44
N LEU A 676 20.87 -14.71 13.37
CA LEU A 676 20.90 -13.36 12.81
C LEU A 676 20.53 -12.30 13.84
N TYR A 677 19.51 -12.58 14.68
CA TYR A 677 19.09 -11.68 15.74
C TYR A 677 20.16 -11.53 16.83
N VAL A 678 20.80 -12.63 17.26
CA VAL A 678 21.93 -12.58 18.19
C VAL A 678 23.07 -11.75 17.61
N CYS A 679 23.45 -12.00 16.35
CA CYS A 679 24.51 -11.26 15.69
C CYS A 679 24.18 -9.77 15.60
N TRP A 680 22.95 -9.42 15.21
CA TRP A 680 22.50 -8.04 15.17
C TRP A 680 22.51 -7.36 16.55
N LEU A 681 22.02 -8.03 17.59
CA LEU A 681 22.06 -7.54 18.97
C LEU A 681 23.49 -7.34 19.47
N THR A 682 24.40 -8.26 19.16
CA THR A 682 25.82 -8.12 19.54
C THR A 682 26.48 -6.94 18.84
N ILE A 683 26.24 -6.75 17.53
CA ILE A 683 26.75 -5.59 16.78
C ILE A 683 26.20 -4.31 17.40
N ARG A 684 24.91 -4.24 17.69
CA ARG A 684 24.29 -3.07 18.32
C ARG A 684 24.80 -2.81 19.73
N ALA A 685 25.00 -3.85 20.53
CA ALA A 685 25.59 -3.73 21.87
C ALA A 685 27.02 -3.17 21.78
N VAL A 686 27.83 -3.69 20.85
CA VAL A 686 29.21 -3.20 20.63
C VAL A 686 29.21 -1.73 20.17
N THR A 687 28.37 -1.34 19.21
CA THR A 687 28.33 0.06 18.74
C THR A 687 27.90 1.02 19.84
N VAL A 688 26.91 0.64 20.65
CA VAL A 688 26.47 1.42 21.81
C VAL A 688 27.59 1.51 22.86
N LEU A 689 28.28 0.40 23.15
CA LEU A 689 29.40 0.39 24.09
C LEU A 689 30.56 1.27 23.64
N VAL A 690 30.91 1.24 22.35
CA VAL A 690 31.96 2.10 21.76
C VAL A 690 31.55 3.58 21.84
N ALA A 691 30.28 3.91 21.59
CA ALA A 691 29.78 5.28 21.69
C ALA A 691 29.75 5.80 23.14
N TRP A 692 29.54 4.92 24.11
CA TRP A 692 29.47 5.27 25.54
C TRP A 692 30.83 5.31 26.23
N MET A 693 31.81 4.55 25.73
CA MET A 693 33.17 4.49 26.27
C MET A 693 33.84 5.87 26.48
N PRO A 694 33.71 6.86 25.56
CA PRO A 694 34.31 8.19 25.76
C PRO A 694 33.55 9.11 26.74
N GLN A 695 32.31 8.80 27.14
CA GLN A 695 31.45 9.70 27.94
C GLN A 695 31.66 9.57 29.47
N GLY A 696 32.52 8.64 29.91
CA GLY A 696 32.90 8.45 31.31
C GLY A 696 31.95 7.55 32.13
N ARG A 697 32.51 6.82 33.11
CA ARG A 697 31.81 5.75 33.85
C ARG A 697 30.53 6.17 34.58
N ARG A 698 30.42 7.42 35.04
CA ARG A 698 29.24 7.91 35.77
C ARG A 698 28.02 8.09 34.85
N VAL A 699 28.21 8.62 33.64
CA VAL A 699 27.14 8.78 32.65
C VAL A 699 26.66 7.42 32.16
N ILE A 700 27.58 6.46 32.00
CA ILE A 700 27.27 5.06 31.65
C ILE A 700 26.36 4.44 32.72
N LEU A 701 26.68 4.58 34.01
CA LEU A 701 25.84 4.01 35.08
C LEU A 701 24.43 4.61 35.12
N LEU A 702 24.29 5.91 34.87
CA LEU A 702 22.98 6.55 34.79
C LEU A 702 22.18 6.04 33.58
N LYS A 703 22.81 5.92 32.41
CA LYS A 703 22.18 5.37 31.21
C LYS A 703 21.81 3.89 31.36
N VAL A 704 22.67 3.09 31.99
CA VAL A 704 22.37 1.68 32.31
C VAL A 704 21.17 1.59 33.26
N LYS A 705 21.07 2.47 34.26
CA LYS A 705 19.91 2.52 35.15
C LYS A 705 18.62 2.87 34.40
N GLU A 706 18.64 3.93 33.58
CA GLU A 706 17.49 4.32 32.75
C GLU A 706 17.06 3.19 31.80
N TRP A 707 18.01 2.58 31.10
CA TRP A 707 17.75 1.48 30.17
C TRP A 707 17.27 0.22 30.89
N SER A 708 17.82 -0.12 32.04
CA SER A 708 17.37 -1.29 32.82
C SER A 708 15.90 -1.15 33.24
N LEU A 709 15.49 0.05 33.67
CA LEU A 709 14.11 0.32 34.05
C LEU A 709 13.18 0.29 32.84
N MET A 710 13.61 0.85 31.71
CA MET A 710 12.88 0.75 30.44
C MET A 710 12.72 -0.71 30.00
N ILE A 711 13.78 -1.51 30.05
CA ILE A 711 13.76 -2.95 29.69
C ILE A 711 12.81 -3.73 30.59
N ILE A 712 12.81 -3.47 31.89
CA ILE A 712 11.88 -4.13 32.82
C ILE A 712 10.43 -3.75 32.47
N LYS A 713 10.14 -2.46 32.24
CA LYS A 713 8.79 -2.02 31.84
C LYS A 713 8.34 -2.65 30.52
N THR A 714 9.19 -2.66 29.49
CA THR A 714 8.87 -3.27 28.21
C THR A 714 8.70 -4.77 28.32
N LEU A 715 9.51 -5.45 29.13
CA LEU A 715 9.39 -6.89 29.38
C LEU A 715 8.05 -7.23 30.05
N VAL A 716 7.60 -6.45 31.03
CA VAL A 716 6.28 -6.65 31.67
C VAL A 716 5.15 -6.45 30.65
N VAL A 717 5.21 -5.37 29.86
CA VAL A 717 4.20 -5.12 28.81
C VAL A 717 4.21 -6.23 27.75
N ALA A 718 5.39 -6.67 27.32
CA ALA A 718 5.55 -7.75 26.34
C ALA A 718 5.01 -9.08 26.88
N LEU A 719 5.30 -9.43 28.14
CA LEU A 719 4.77 -10.63 28.77
C LEU A 719 3.24 -10.63 28.78
N LEU A 720 2.62 -9.49 29.12
CA LEU A 720 1.16 -9.37 29.16
C LEU A 720 0.53 -9.36 27.76
N LEU A 721 1.01 -8.50 26.85
CA LEU A 721 0.38 -8.25 25.56
C LEU A 721 0.83 -9.21 24.44
N ALA A 722 2.07 -9.72 24.48
CA ALA A 722 2.61 -10.64 23.48
C ALA A 722 2.74 -12.09 24.00
N GLY A 723 2.69 -12.31 25.32
CA GLY A 723 2.66 -13.64 25.93
C GLY A 723 1.24 -14.07 26.29
N VAL A 724 0.68 -13.46 27.34
CA VAL A 724 -0.58 -13.89 27.97
C VAL A 724 -1.78 -13.69 27.04
N VAL A 725 -1.97 -12.49 26.48
CA VAL A 725 -3.14 -12.21 25.62
C VAL A 725 -3.19 -13.15 24.40
N PRO A 726 -2.10 -13.34 23.62
CA PRO A 726 -2.08 -14.28 22.51
C PRO A 726 -2.34 -15.71 22.95
N LEU A 727 -1.70 -16.20 24.02
CA LEU A 727 -1.92 -17.57 24.49
C LEU A 727 -3.40 -17.83 24.83
N LEU A 728 -4.05 -16.90 25.52
CA LEU A 728 -5.48 -17.02 25.86
C LEU A 728 -6.37 -16.95 24.61
N LEU A 729 -6.06 -16.06 23.67
CA LEU A 729 -6.80 -15.89 22.43
C LEU A 729 -6.69 -17.14 21.53
N GLY A 730 -5.49 -17.70 21.41
CA GLY A 730 -5.24 -18.91 20.64
C GLY A 730 -5.89 -20.14 21.24
N LEU A 731 -5.81 -20.30 22.57
CA LEU A 731 -6.52 -21.37 23.27
C LEU A 731 -8.05 -21.27 23.06
N LEU A 732 -8.61 -20.06 23.11
CA LEU A 732 -10.02 -19.83 22.84
C LEU A 732 -10.38 -20.22 21.40
N PHE A 733 -9.56 -19.83 20.43
CA PHE A 733 -9.77 -20.18 19.02
C PHE A 733 -9.70 -21.69 18.78
N GLU A 734 -8.71 -22.37 19.38
CA GLU A 734 -8.58 -23.83 19.31
C GLU A 734 -9.85 -24.50 19.85
N LEU A 735 -10.37 -24.06 21.00
CA LEU A 735 -11.57 -24.63 21.62
C LEU A 735 -12.87 -24.33 20.84
N VAL A 736 -12.97 -23.16 20.21
CA VAL A 736 -14.18 -22.73 19.50
C VAL A 736 -14.27 -23.33 18.10
N ILE A 737 -13.16 -23.35 17.35
CA ILE A 737 -13.17 -23.64 15.91
C ILE A 737 -12.40 -24.93 15.60
N VAL A 738 -11.13 -25.01 15.99
CA VAL A 738 -10.25 -26.09 15.52
C VAL A 738 -10.63 -27.43 16.14
N ALA A 739 -10.78 -27.48 17.46
CA ALA A 739 -11.02 -28.72 18.18
C ALA A 739 -12.36 -29.39 17.80
N PRO A 740 -13.49 -28.65 17.60
CA PRO A 740 -14.73 -29.24 17.10
C PRO A 740 -14.69 -29.71 15.63
N LEU A 741 -13.86 -29.09 14.79
CA LEU A 741 -13.74 -29.44 13.36
C LEU A 741 -12.73 -30.56 13.10
N ARG A 742 -11.62 -30.58 13.84
CA ARG A 742 -10.47 -31.46 13.60
C ARG A 742 -10.59 -32.80 14.32
N VAL A 743 -11.07 -32.81 15.57
CA VAL A 743 -10.97 -33.98 16.44
C VAL A 743 -12.33 -34.66 16.57
N PRO A 744 -12.47 -35.96 16.23
CA PRO A 744 -13.72 -36.69 16.40
C PRO A 744 -14.08 -36.82 17.89
N LEU A 745 -15.37 -37.06 18.18
CA LEU A 745 -15.89 -37.09 19.55
C LEU A 745 -15.27 -38.19 20.42
N ASP A 746 -14.76 -39.26 19.80
CA ASP A 746 -14.16 -40.40 20.48
C ASP A 746 -12.71 -40.14 20.92
N GLN A 747 -12.11 -39.01 20.50
CA GLN A 747 -10.73 -38.65 20.80
C GLN A 747 -10.63 -37.36 21.62
N THR A 748 -9.64 -37.29 22.50
CA THR A 748 -9.34 -36.09 23.28
C THR A 748 -8.44 -35.14 22.49
N PRO A 749 -8.65 -33.82 22.57
CA PRO A 749 -7.78 -32.87 21.91
C PRO A 749 -6.48 -32.74 22.71
N LEU A 750 -5.34 -32.76 22.03
CA LEU A 750 -4.05 -32.47 22.63
C LEU A 750 -3.73 -30.99 22.42
N PHE A 751 -3.48 -30.27 23.51
CA PHE A 751 -3.13 -28.85 23.48
C PHE A 751 -1.62 -28.67 23.55
N TYR A 752 -1.07 -27.88 22.64
CA TYR A 752 0.34 -27.52 22.61
C TYR A 752 0.44 -26.02 22.86
N PRO A 753 0.81 -25.58 24.08
CA PRO A 753 0.75 -24.16 24.46
C PRO A 753 1.52 -23.22 23.52
N TRP A 754 2.60 -23.69 22.91
CA TRP A 754 3.37 -22.89 21.96
C TRP A 754 2.64 -22.69 20.63
N GLN A 755 1.90 -23.70 20.15
CA GLN A 755 1.10 -23.62 18.92
C GLN A 755 -0.10 -22.71 19.13
N ASP A 756 -0.78 -22.88 20.27
CA ASP A 756 -1.89 -22.02 20.67
C ASP A 756 -1.42 -20.57 20.78
N TRP A 757 -0.25 -20.34 21.39
CA TRP A 757 0.36 -19.01 21.44
C TRP A 757 0.63 -18.42 20.04
N ALA A 758 1.23 -19.19 19.12
CA ALA A 758 1.54 -18.72 17.77
C ALA A 758 0.26 -18.35 16.99
N LEU A 759 -0.75 -19.22 17.06
CA LEU A 759 -2.07 -18.98 16.48
C LEU A 759 -2.71 -17.73 17.09
N GLY A 760 -2.58 -17.56 18.40
CA GLY A 760 -3.02 -16.38 19.14
C GLY A 760 -2.35 -15.08 18.70
N VAL A 761 -1.06 -15.08 18.38
CA VAL A 761 -0.35 -13.88 17.89
C VAL A 761 -0.92 -13.44 16.55
N LEU A 762 -1.19 -14.39 15.65
CA LEU A 762 -1.82 -14.11 14.35
C LEU A 762 -3.22 -13.49 14.54
N HIS A 763 -4.05 -14.07 15.40
CA HIS A 763 -5.38 -13.53 15.69
C HIS A 763 -5.32 -12.17 16.38
N ALA A 764 -4.39 -11.95 17.30
CA ALA A 764 -4.20 -10.66 17.95
C ALA A 764 -3.83 -9.57 16.93
N LYS A 765 -3.00 -9.91 15.94
CA LYS A 765 -2.64 -9.00 14.83
C LYS A 765 -3.85 -8.67 13.95
N ILE A 766 -4.67 -9.65 13.59
CA ILE A 766 -5.90 -9.44 12.82
C ILE A 766 -6.87 -8.55 13.60
N ILE A 767 -7.10 -8.84 14.88
CA ILE A 767 -7.96 -8.03 15.75
C ILE A 767 -7.42 -6.61 15.83
N ALA A 768 -6.12 -6.42 16.09
CA ALA A 768 -5.51 -5.10 16.14
C ALA A 768 -5.70 -4.33 14.82
N ALA A 769 -5.47 -4.97 13.66
CA ALA A 769 -5.68 -4.35 12.36
C ALA A 769 -7.14 -3.91 12.14
N ILE A 770 -8.11 -4.78 12.45
CA ILE A 770 -9.54 -4.45 12.38
C ILE A 770 -9.88 -3.31 13.35
N THR A 771 -9.30 -3.32 14.56
CA THR A 771 -9.56 -2.27 15.56
C THR A 771 -9.05 -0.90 15.11
N LEU A 772 -7.93 -0.85 14.40
CA LEU A 772 -7.31 0.39 13.88
C LEU A 772 -8.02 0.89 12.61
N MET A 773 -8.44 -0.02 11.72
CA MET A 773 -9.26 0.32 10.54
C MET A 773 -10.71 0.69 10.90
N GLY A 774 -11.19 0.24 12.06
CA GLY A 774 -12.55 0.45 12.53
C GLY A 774 -12.86 1.88 13.01
N PRO A 775 -14.12 2.12 13.42
CA PRO A 775 -14.57 3.40 13.94
C PRO A 775 -13.84 3.79 15.24
N GLN A 776 -13.91 5.07 15.62
CA GLN A 776 -13.33 5.56 16.88
C GLN A 776 -14.05 4.93 18.09
N TRP A 777 -13.35 4.03 18.78
CA TRP A 777 -13.83 3.31 19.96
C TRP A 777 -12.71 3.19 20.97
N TRP A 778 -13.08 2.89 22.22
CA TRP A 778 -12.16 2.97 23.37
C TRP A 778 -10.84 2.19 23.16
N LEU A 779 -10.88 1.03 22.49
CA LEU A 779 -9.71 0.18 22.29
C LEU A 779 -8.73 0.80 21.28
N LYS A 780 -9.24 1.36 20.17
CA LYS A 780 -8.43 2.09 19.18
C LYS A 780 -7.73 3.28 19.82
N THR A 781 -8.46 4.11 20.56
CA THR A 781 -7.90 5.29 21.23
C THR A 781 -6.81 4.92 22.22
N VAL A 782 -6.99 3.84 22.99
CA VAL A 782 -5.96 3.35 23.94
C VAL A 782 -4.72 2.85 23.21
N ILE A 783 -4.86 2.13 22.09
CA ILE A 783 -3.72 1.64 21.29
C ILE A 783 -2.98 2.81 20.64
N GLU A 784 -3.69 3.76 20.05
CA GLU A 784 -3.11 4.98 19.44
C GLU A 784 -2.36 5.82 20.47
N GLN A 785 -2.90 6.00 21.68
CA GLN A 785 -2.23 6.72 22.75
C GLN A 785 -0.96 6.00 23.22
N VAL A 786 -0.98 4.67 23.34
CA VAL A 786 0.22 3.88 23.67
C VAL A 786 1.29 4.00 22.59
N TYR A 787 0.88 4.03 21.33
CA TYR A 787 1.78 4.23 20.20
C TYR A 787 2.39 5.65 20.21
N ALA A 788 1.58 6.68 20.43
CA ALA A 788 2.00 8.09 20.47
C ALA A 788 3.01 8.38 21.59
N ASN A 789 2.84 7.78 22.77
CA ASN A 789 3.78 7.95 23.90
C ASN A 789 5.15 7.32 23.64
N GLY A 790 5.23 6.35 22.72
CA GLY A 790 6.46 5.65 22.34
C GLY A 790 7.05 4.75 23.43
N ILE A 791 8.13 4.02 23.08
CA ILE A 791 8.74 3.00 23.96
C ILE A 791 9.51 3.62 25.14
N ARG A 792 9.98 4.86 25.01
CA ARG A 792 10.78 5.53 26.06
C ARG A 792 9.93 6.00 27.24
N ASN A 793 8.69 6.43 26.98
CA ASN A 793 7.78 6.98 27.99
C ASN A 793 6.58 6.04 28.23
N ILE A 794 6.86 4.76 28.50
CA ILE A 794 5.80 3.77 28.76
C ILE A 794 5.19 3.98 30.15
N ASP A 795 3.90 4.32 30.16
CA ASP A 795 3.04 4.35 31.34
C ASP A 795 2.45 2.97 31.62
N LEU A 796 3.18 2.17 32.39
CA LEU A 796 2.80 0.80 32.74
C LEU A 796 1.41 0.72 33.40
N HIS A 797 1.08 1.68 34.28
CA HIS A 797 -0.21 1.72 34.95
C HIS A 797 -1.38 1.92 33.97
N PHE A 798 -1.20 2.81 33.00
CA PHE A 798 -2.21 3.07 31.98
C PHE A 798 -2.44 1.83 31.11
N ILE A 799 -1.37 1.21 30.60
CA ILE A 799 -1.45 0.01 29.76
C ILE A 799 -2.11 -1.15 30.50
N ILE A 800 -1.70 -1.42 31.74
CA ILE A 800 -2.27 -2.54 32.51
C ILE A 800 -3.76 -2.30 32.77
N ARG A 801 -4.15 -1.10 33.21
CA ARG A 801 -5.52 -0.82 33.65
C ARG A 801 -6.50 -0.60 32.49
N ARG A 802 -6.05 0.05 31.42
CA ARG A 802 -6.92 0.41 30.28
C ARG A 802 -6.86 -0.61 29.14
N LEU A 803 -5.77 -1.35 28.96
CA LEU A 803 -5.61 -2.30 27.85
C LEU A 803 -5.54 -3.75 28.32
N ALA A 804 -4.49 -4.12 29.07
CA ALA A 804 -4.20 -5.54 29.33
C ALA A 804 -5.24 -6.20 30.24
N ALA A 805 -5.56 -5.60 31.39
CA ALA A 805 -6.47 -6.21 32.36
C ALA A 805 -7.90 -6.40 31.82
N PRO A 806 -8.54 -5.40 31.15
CA PRO A 806 -9.84 -5.62 30.53
C PRO A 806 -9.84 -6.75 29.50
N VAL A 807 -8.87 -6.76 28.59
CA VAL A 807 -8.79 -7.79 27.53
C VAL A 807 -8.54 -9.18 28.13
N ILE A 808 -7.57 -9.31 29.04
CA ILE A 808 -7.29 -10.57 29.74
C ILE A 808 -8.51 -11.05 30.52
N SER A 809 -9.21 -10.14 31.21
CA SER A 809 -10.41 -10.51 31.98
C SER A 809 -11.53 -11.05 31.09
N VAL A 810 -11.78 -10.43 29.93
CA VAL A 810 -12.80 -10.90 28.99
C VAL A 810 -12.43 -12.27 28.41
N LEU A 811 -11.16 -12.46 28.01
CA LEU A 811 -10.67 -13.74 27.48
C LEU A 811 -10.73 -14.85 28.54
N LEU A 812 -10.31 -14.58 29.77
CA LEU A 812 -10.40 -15.53 30.88
C LEU A 812 -11.85 -15.87 31.20
N LEU A 813 -12.76 -14.90 31.25
CA LEU A 813 -14.19 -15.17 31.47
C LEU A 813 -14.76 -16.04 30.33
N SER A 814 -14.40 -15.75 29.09
CA SER A 814 -14.83 -16.55 27.92
C SER A 814 -14.31 -17.97 27.93
N LEU A 815 -13.16 -18.24 28.56
CA LEU A 815 -12.59 -19.58 28.72
C LEU A 815 -13.18 -20.32 29.93
N CYS A 816 -13.27 -19.63 31.07
CA CYS A 816 -13.68 -20.25 32.33
C CYS A 816 -15.19 -20.54 32.39
N ILE A 817 -16.06 -19.66 31.87
CA ILE A 817 -17.51 -19.84 31.98
C ILE A 817 -17.98 -21.14 31.30
N PRO A 818 -17.65 -21.42 30.02
CA PRO A 818 -18.02 -22.69 29.38
C PRO A 818 -17.45 -23.91 30.10
N TYR A 819 -16.21 -23.82 30.57
CA TYR A 819 -15.55 -24.90 31.29
C TYR A 819 -16.28 -25.24 32.59
N ILE A 820 -16.64 -24.23 33.40
CA ILE A 820 -17.38 -24.44 34.65
C ILE A 820 -18.75 -25.05 34.36
N ILE A 821 -19.46 -24.60 33.31
CA ILE A 821 -20.75 -25.18 32.95
C ILE A 821 -20.60 -26.66 32.57
N ALA A 822 -19.65 -26.98 31.68
CA ALA A 822 -19.45 -28.35 31.22
C ALA A 822 -18.91 -29.31 32.30
N ALA A 823 -18.00 -28.84 33.16
CA ALA A 823 -17.32 -29.68 34.15
C ALA A 823 -18.03 -29.74 35.51
N ALA A 824 -18.75 -28.70 35.92
CA ALA A 824 -19.42 -28.66 37.23
C ALA A 824 -20.94 -28.83 37.13
N ILE A 825 -21.60 -28.14 36.20
CA ILE A 825 -23.08 -28.12 36.14
C ILE A 825 -23.63 -29.38 35.46
N VAL A 826 -23.07 -29.78 34.32
CA VAL A 826 -23.57 -30.94 33.56
C VAL A 826 -23.50 -32.26 34.33
N PRO A 827 -22.42 -32.60 35.06
CA PRO A 827 -22.38 -33.84 35.84
C PRO A 827 -23.38 -33.87 37.00
N VAL A 828 -23.66 -32.71 37.60
CA VAL A 828 -24.66 -32.58 38.68
C VAL A 828 -26.08 -32.89 38.19
N ILE A 829 -26.35 -32.69 36.88
CA ILE A 829 -27.64 -32.99 36.26
C ILE A 829 -27.82 -34.51 36.00
N GLY A 830 -26.77 -35.33 36.15
CA GLY A 830 -26.86 -36.79 36.01
C GLY A 830 -26.93 -37.29 34.57
N VAL A 831 -26.20 -36.64 33.66
CA VAL A 831 -26.21 -36.89 32.21
C VAL A 831 -25.25 -38.04 31.82
N THR A 832 -25.53 -38.77 30.72
CA THR A 832 -24.65 -39.83 30.19
C THR A 832 -23.28 -39.30 29.74
N ALA A 833 -22.23 -40.12 29.84
CA ALA A 833 -20.85 -39.73 29.51
C ALA A 833 -20.68 -39.25 28.05
N GLU A 834 -21.41 -39.84 27.10
CA GLU A 834 -21.42 -39.42 25.69
C GLU A 834 -21.97 -38.01 25.51
N MET A 835 -23.06 -37.69 26.21
CA MET A 835 -23.67 -36.36 26.16
C MET A 835 -22.81 -35.32 26.89
N GLN A 836 -22.07 -35.72 27.94
CA GLN A 836 -21.09 -34.85 28.59
C GLN A 836 -19.95 -34.46 27.63
N ASN A 837 -19.39 -35.42 26.88
CA ASN A 837 -18.38 -35.15 25.86
C ASN A 837 -18.92 -34.24 24.74
N LEU A 838 -20.17 -34.47 24.31
CA LEU A 838 -20.82 -33.63 23.29
C LEU A 838 -20.97 -32.18 23.78
N VAL A 839 -21.40 -31.98 25.03
CA VAL A 839 -21.54 -30.64 25.63
C VAL A 839 -20.19 -29.94 25.75
N GLN A 840 -19.16 -30.65 26.23
CA GLN A 840 -17.80 -30.10 26.36
C GLN A 840 -17.24 -29.59 25.01
N ARG A 841 -17.58 -30.24 23.90
CA ARG A 841 -17.15 -29.83 22.55
C ARG A 841 -17.95 -28.69 21.95
N ARG A 842 -19.26 -28.61 22.20
CA ARG A 842 -20.16 -27.64 21.55
C ARG A 842 -20.44 -26.38 22.34
N ILE A 843 -20.17 -26.37 23.65
CA ILE A 843 -20.50 -25.23 24.52
C ILE A 843 -19.74 -23.94 24.17
N TYR A 844 -18.47 -24.06 23.75
CA TYR A 844 -17.65 -22.90 23.33
C TYR A 844 -18.20 -22.23 22.06
N PRO A 845 -18.41 -22.94 20.93
CA PRO A 845 -19.05 -22.35 19.76
C PRO A 845 -20.46 -21.81 20.05
N PHE A 846 -21.25 -22.50 20.88
CA PHE A 846 -22.59 -22.05 21.24
C PHE A 846 -22.57 -20.73 22.01
N LEU A 847 -21.71 -20.58 23.02
CA LEU A 847 -21.63 -19.34 23.79
C LEU A 847 -21.13 -18.19 22.91
N LEU A 848 -20.16 -18.43 22.02
CA LEU A 848 -19.72 -17.41 21.06
C LEU A 848 -20.88 -16.97 20.16
N MET A 849 -21.68 -17.90 19.63
CA MET A 849 -22.86 -17.57 18.82
C MET A 849 -23.84 -16.68 19.60
N VAL A 850 -24.08 -16.97 20.88
CA VAL A 850 -24.94 -16.15 21.75
C VAL A 850 -24.37 -14.75 21.95
N VAL A 851 -23.06 -14.62 22.21
CA VAL A 851 -22.40 -13.31 22.37
C VAL A 851 -22.48 -12.50 21.07
N VAL A 852 -22.24 -13.14 19.93
CA VAL A 852 -22.36 -12.50 18.61
C VAL A 852 -23.80 -12.05 18.37
N LEU A 853 -24.79 -12.89 18.69
CA LEU A 853 -26.21 -12.55 18.54
C LEU A 853 -26.62 -11.40 19.47
N MET A 854 -26.13 -11.35 20.71
CA MET A 854 -26.32 -10.21 21.62
C MET A 854 -25.65 -8.94 21.08
N GLY A 855 -24.46 -9.05 20.49
CA GLY A 855 -23.78 -7.96 19.80
C GLY A 855 -24.61 -7.41 18.64
N ILE A 856 -25.12 -8.30 17.77
CA ILE A 856 -26.02 -7.94 16.67
C ILE A 856 -27.28 -7.28 17.21
N LEU A 857 -27.93 -7.83 18.23
CA LEU A 857 -29.11 -7.22 18.85
C LEU A 857 -28.82 -5.82 19.40
N SER A 858 -27.69 -5.63 20.08
CA SER A 858 -27.29 -4.31 20.59
C SER A 858 -27.05 -3.30 19.48
N PHE A 859 -26.46 -3.75 18.36
CA PHE A 859 -26.26 -2.95 17.17
C PHE A 859 -27.60 -2.60 16.53
N GLN A 860 -28.51 -3.57 16.38
CA GLN A 860 -29.85 -3.35 15.84
C GLN A 860 -30.65 -2.36 16.69
N ILE A 861 -30.56 -2.43 18.03
CA ILE A 861 -31.18 -1.45 18.93
C ILE A 861 -30.62 -0.05 18.68
N ARG A 862 -29.30 0.07 18.48
CA ARG A 862 -28.66 1.35 18.16
C ARG A 862 -29.10 1.89 16.80
N GLN A 863 -29.19 1.04 15.78
CA GLN A 863 -29.72 1.42 14.47
C GLN A 863 -31.19 1.85 14.56
N PHE A 864 -32.00 1.14 15.34
CA PHE A 864 -33.40 1.50 15.58
C PHE A 864 -33.52 2.86 16.27
N LYS A 865 -32.64 3.16 17.24
CA LYS A 865 -32.59 4.48 17.88
C LYS A 865 -32.28 5.59 16.87
N ARG A 866 -31.30 5.36 15.99
CA ARG A 866 -30.96 6.30 14.90
C ARG A 866 -32.12 6.48 13.92
N LEU A 867 -32.79 5.39 13.54
CA LEU A 867 -33.96 5.44 12.67
C LEU A 867 -35.13 6.20 13.33
N TYR A 868 -35.36 5.98 14.63
CA TYR A 868 -36.37 6.69 15.40
C TYR A 868 -36.10 8.20 15.42
N GLU A 869 -34.85 8.61 15.63
CA GLU A 869 -34.42 10.01 15.56
C GLU A 869 -34.56 10.58 14.15
N HIS A 870 -34.24 9.79 13.11
CA HIS A 870 -34.41 10.20 11.72
C HIS A 870 -35.88 10.44 11.35
N ILE A 871 -36.79 9.51 11.68
CA ILE A 871 -38.24 9.66 11.45
C ILE A 871 -38.79 10.86 12.23
N LYS A 872 -38.32 11.06 13.48
CA LYS A 872 -38.67 12.23 14.28
C LYS A 872 -38.28 13.53 13.58
N ASN A 873 -37.07 13.58 13.03
CA ASN A 873 -36.58 14.76 12.35
C ASN A 873 -37.32 14.99 11.03
N ASP A 874 -37.50 13.96 10.20
CA ASP A 874 -38.17 14.09 8.89
C ASP A 874 -39.60 14.64 9.00
N LYS A 875 -40.37 14.20 10.00
CA LYS A 875 -41.77 14.59 10.15
C LYS A 875 -42.00 15.89 10.93
N TYR A 876 -41.12 16.20 11.90
CA TYR A 876 -41.37 17.28 12.87
C TYR A 876 -40.30 18.38 12.87
N LEU A 877 -39.18 18.23 12.16
CA LEU A 877 -38.16 19.28 12.07
C LEU A 877 -38.65 20.37 11.11
N VAL A 878 -38.98 21.53 11.65
CA VAL A 878 -39.43 22.70 10.86
C VAL A 878 -38.24 23.51 10.37
N GLY A 879 -37.15 23.50 11.13
CA GLY A 879 -35.91 24.18 10.78
C GLY A 879 -34.84 23.96 11.84
N GLN A 880 -33.69 24.58 11.64
CA GLN A 880 -32.61 24.59 12.62
C GLN A 880 -32.34 26.03 13.03
N ARG A 881 -32.00 26.25 14.30
CA ARG A 881 -31.59 27.55 14.84
C ARG A 881 -30.11 27.55 15.15
N LEU A 882 -29.42 28.59 14.69
CA LEU A 882 -28.02 28.80 15.05
C LEU A 882 -27.90 29.05 16.56
N VAL A 883 -26.96 28.37 17.22
CA VAL A 883 -26.72 28.51 18.65
C VAL A 883 -25.59 29.51 18.85
N ASN A 884 -25.77 30.43 19.81
CA ASN A 884 -24.70 31.32 20.22
C ASN A 884 -23.65 30.55 21.02
N TYR A 885 -22.38 30.87 20.81
CA TYR A 885 -21.28 30.46 21.63
C TYR A 885 -21.48 31.01 23.05
N GLU A 886 -21.80 30.14 23.99
CA GLU A 886 -21.79 30.49 25.41
C GLU A 886 -20.39 30.25 25.97
N ARG A 887 -19.69 31.33 26.32
CA ARG A 887 -18.50 31.24 27.16
C ARG A 887 -18.98 30.69 28.50
N LYS A 888 -18.59 29.46 28.87
CA LYS A 888 -18.84 28.88 30.20
C LYS A 888 -18.25 29.81 31.26
N SER A 889 -19.01 30.79 31.71
CA SER A 889 -18.70 31.57 32.90
C SER A 889 -18.93 30.64 34.07
N GLY A 890 -17.86 30.21 34.72
CA GLY A 890 -17.93 29.38 35.92
C GLY A 890 -18.57 30.13 37.08
N LYS A 891 -19.89 30.34 37.04
CA LYS A 891 -20.72 30.77 38.17
C LYS A 891 -22.10 30.13 38.01
N SER A 892 -22.38 29.18 38.89
CA SER A 892 -23.71 28.65 39.17
C SER A 892 -24.72 29.78 39.32
N ALA A 893 -25.64 29.92 38.35
CA ALA A 893 -26.79 30.81 38.45
C ALA A 893 -28.04 29.96 38.73
N THR A 894 -28.52 30.12 39.96
CA THR A 894 -29.76 29.59 40.52
C THR A 894 -30.97 30.01 39.69
N SER A 895 -31.91 29.08 39.52
CA SER A 895 -33.21 29.28 38.87
C SER A 895 -33.96 30.49 39.42
N ALA A 896 -34.27 31.45 38.54
CA ALA A 896 -35.29 32.46 38.76
C ALA A 896 -36.32 32.37 37.62
N GLN A 897 -37.44 31.72 37.92
CA GLN A 897 -38.69 31.86 37.17
C GLN A 897 -39.26 33.27 37.39
N SER A 898 -39.82 33.88 36.36
CA SER A 898 -40.76 34.99 36.49
C SER A 898 -41.87 34.91 35.43
N PRO A 899 -43.06 35.45 35.72
CA PRO A 899 -44.34 34.76 35.54
C PRO A 899 -45.11 35.15 34.28
N GLN A 900 -46.11 34.33 33.96
CA GLN A 900 -47.21 34.65 33.05
C GLN A 900 -47.89 35.97 33.45
N THR A 901 -48.05 36.87 32.47
CA THR A 901 -49.04 37.94 32.51
C THR A 901 -49.97 37.79 31.31
N THR A 902 -51.17 37.30 31.60
CA THR A 902 -52.39 37.57 30.83
C THR A 902 -52.70 39.07 30.81
N GLN A 903 -53.01 39.64 29.64
CA GLN A 903 -54.11 40.60 29.46
C GLN A 903 -54.38 40.90 27.98
N GLU A 904 -55.65 40.66 27.62
CA GLU A 904 -56.47 41.03 26.44
C GLU A 904 -56.05 40.59 25.02
#